data_AF-A0A810N879-F1
#
_entry.id   AF-A0A810N879-F1
#
_cell.length_a   1.000
_cell.length_b   1.000
_cell.length_c   1.000
_cell.angle_alpha   90.00
_cell.angle_beta   90.00
_cell.angle_gamma   90.00
#
_symmetry.space_group_name_H-M   'P 1'
#
loop_
_entity.id
_entity.type
_entity.pdbx_description
1 polymer ?
#
loop_
_entity_poly.entity_id
_entity_poly.type
_entity_poly.pdbx_seq_one_letter_code
_entity_poly.pdbx_strand_id
1 'polypeptide(L)'
;MAVALTATALVARPHAAAAETPLPATEIPSQISMLYGPEGSGPVSMRFAWVTDPDVTRSVVEYATKASYDATGRLDQRVEGRWERADINVTTSQPINGHKVEVEGLAPGTEYVYRVGDGGSLVSEVASFTTRETNVEEFSFHWYTDPQMNDYEGYVETLVPAMDRAFAEVPDPAFMLFTGDQVNNSYKSEQWDGFFKALEPRTASTPTYFTIGNHEYEGNPGDGYLDWESPDPYFTNFAARTNVPANGPAYFGAAGGRPTAVGEVAKTLRDTAYYFEHGDALFVVLNQFDQLTLSELRPQLDWLKTVVQASDAKWKIAAYHHGPYLGRRNHPSNYREITNAFDQAGIDLSISGHDGMYLRTHPMKDDLVVGAGKGTTYITGAAAGDGQGYTWNPQIAGDYTAVYKDNQEASYQTVSVSAERIAITSTSRDPQTGAYSVNDTVEITQSLSSSLADWVPPASPEPVLDKDFPPLVEGTYQISTPEQLRYVSNNFGDGFGQLPLDGRYALTRDIDLQQLRGFRPLGLPAGNAGDAGPGFTGTFDGAGHSITGLNLGYDQGWELDGKPSPSGFVGRLGAGGVVRDLGLGDVSFRDTEGPVGGVAGVVTGGTLERVFVAGSVDGAQDTAGGLIGVLDGGSVTDSYATVNLDGKATTAGLVGEITGASTVARSLAVGAVITTGNAGGAVGDVRSADAVLSGIVAANRAVTGSTAGMLFATAVAEARVTGNVGWADVPLTGTKAEQRGIRELTQGELTVRNTYQGLGWDFDTVWAWQPATSSAVAYPYLAGLSGQVNTLPFTSKAALAGLLATVTGENAPNPAGYTPYSLQFLTAAIDAAGVVLNDPYVSQTRVDAAVADLTTAIRFLNPIAAQKQFRAASIAELRFRIAEIGSGEDTIWITGDIVADDRGGAIQVDAGKIRLAADEPTTLTAVGNVYFNVDGAELTIGPKLTVVQGTDSTALAAFFMLRGNAHLAVQDATVRSDATMSGSQGVIVIEGSGPTVTIDRSTVSGKGARTTYAYNAGPLFTITDSTVTNTNTALYRGDYVLNGTTVITGSTGGGAAIHDFRDSEVAGTVADKVVTLTKAGTGPAVADPTYTITYVVTGPGAAAPVDLQGAVAYTEPIALPEGGTVWAALTHAGRHGIVRSIVVEGPGGPVDPAPDCRTAQEQAKTAAKAVDKAAKDVQKAETKLLDAEVKFEKSLAAGKPAQAIKQDEAKVAKAKVQLEEANATLATAESAHAAAVAQVAAACR
;
A
#
# COMPACT_ATOMS: atom_id res chain seq x y z
N MET A 1 -22.96 -54.81 -67.04
CA MET A 1 -22.96 -53.34 -66.94
C MET A 1 -23.98 -52.95 -65.88
N ALA A 2 -23.66 -51.95 -65.05
CA ALA A 2 -24.40 -51.39 -63.90
C ALA A 2 -24.00 -51.91 -62.48
N VAL A 3 -23.71 -50.93 -61.63
CA VAL A 3 -23.07 -50.91 -60.30
C VAL A 3 -24.04 -50.23 -59.31
N ALA A 4 -24.04 -50.63 -58.03
CA ALA A 4 -24.79 -49.98 -56.95
C ALA A 4 -23.84 -49.22 -56.01
N LEU A 5 -24.21 -47.98 -55.66
CA LEU A 5 -23.46 -47.01 -54.85
C LEU A 5 -23.94 -46.98 -53.38
N THR A 6 -22.98 -46.82 -52.48
CA THR A 6 -23.10 -46.31 -51.11
C THR A 6 -23.13 -44.77 -51.11
N ALA A 7 -23.87 -44.14 -50.18
CA ALA A 7 -23.88 -42.69 -50.01
C ALA A 7 -23.47 -42.29 -48.58
N THR A 8 -22.32 -41.63 -48.50
CA THR A 8 -21.81 -40.82 -47.39
C THR A 8 -22.55 -39.47 -47.36
N ALA A 9 -23.08 -39.07 -46.21
CA ALA A 9 -23.62 -37.73 -46.00
C ALA A 9 -22.51 -36.83 -45.41
N LEU A 10 -22.07 -35.87 -46.22
CA LEU A 10 -21.13 -34.80 -45.87
C LEU A 10 -21.86 -33.81 -44.94
N VAL A 11 -21.46 -33.69 -43.68
CA VAL A 11 -21.86 -32.56 -42.82
C VAL A 11 -21.04 -31.34 -43.26
N ALA A 12 -21.73 -30.32 -43.74
CA ALA A 12 -21.12 -29.06 -44.13
C ALA A 12 -20.55 -28.35 -42.90
N ARG A 13 -19.23 -28.11 -42.88
CA ARG A 13 -18.57 -27.22 -41.92
C ARG A 13 -19.00 -25.78 -42.22
N PRO A 14 -19.48 -24.99 -41.24
CA PRO A 14 -19.52 -23.55 -41.40
C PRO A 14 -18.08 -23.06 -41.51
N HIS A 15 -17.77 -22.32 -42.58
CA HIS A 15 -16.52 -21.56 -42.66
C HIS A 15 -16.54 -20.52 -41.54
N ALA A 16 -15.70 -20.69 -40.53
CA ALA A 16 -15.31 -19.60 -39.64
C ALA A 16 -14.52 -18.59 -40.48
N ALA A 17 -15.07 -17.39 -40.64
CA ALA A 17 -14.29 -16.27 -41.14
C ALA A 17 -13.26 -15.93 -40.06
N ALA A 18 -11.97 -16.09 -40.38
CA ALA A 18 -10.88 -15.64 -39.54
C ALA A 18 -10.96 -14.10 -39.42
N ALA A 19 -11.27 -13.62 -38.22
CA ALA A 19 -11.03 -12.24 -37.83
C ALA A 19 -9.68 -12.18 -37.12
N GLU A 20 -8.69 -11.60 -37.80
CA GLU A 20 -7.34 -11.30 -37.32
C GLU A 20 -7.38 -10.10 -36.36
N THR A 21 -7.70 -10.30 -35.08
CA THR A 21 -7.27 -9.45 -33.94
C THR A 21 -7.71 -10.09 -32.60
N PRO A 22 -6.98 -9.89 -31.49
CA PRO A 22 -7.46 -10.22 -30.15
C PRO A 22 -8.80 -9.52 -29.88
N LEU A 23 -9.70 -10.11 -29.09
CA LEU A 23 -10.97 -9.49 -28.71
C LEU A 23 -10.72 -8.58 -27.50
N PRO A 24 -10.50 -7.25 -27.65
CA PRO A 24 -10.61 -6.37 -26.50
C PRO A 24 -12.00 -6.55 -25.89
N ALA A 25 -12.15 -6.25 -24.60
CA ALA A 25 -13.49 -6.18 -24.02
C ALA A 25 -14.35 -5.23 -24.85
N THR A 26 -15.47 -5.74 -25.35
CA THR A 26 -16.39 -4.97 -26.19
C THR A 26 -17.66 -4.68 -25.40
N GLU A 27 -18.53 -3.83 -25.95
CA GLU A 27 -19.88 -3.64 -25.41
C GLU A 27 -20.70 -4.96 -25.40
N ILE A 28 -20.36 -5.94 -26.25
CA ILE A 28 -20.99 -7.27 -26.26
C ILE A 28 -20.27 -8.20 -25.28
N PRO A 29 -21.02 -8.92 -24.40
CA PRO A 29 -20.45 -9.92 -23.50
C PRO A 29 -19.56 -10.94 -24.17
N SER A 30 -18.41 -11.21 -23.56
CA SER A 30 -17.45 -12.25 -23.95
C SER A 30 -16.82 -12.91 -22.72
N GLN A 31 -15.98 -13.92 -22.93
CA GLN A 31 -15.30 -14.68 -21.87
C GLN A 31 -16.30 -15.34 -20.91
N ILE A 32 -17.41 -15.82 -21.48
CA ILE A 32 -18.53 -16.37 -20.72
C ILE A 32 -18.10 -17.67 -20.06
N SER A 33 -18.23 -17.72 -18.74
CA SER A 33 -18.03 -18.91 -17.95
C SER A 33 -19.16 -19.10 -16.94
N MET A 34 -19.33 -20.34 -16.48
CA MET A 34 -20.27 -20.65 -15.42
C MET A 34 -19.74 -21.74 -14.50
N LEU A 35 -20.26 -21.81 -13.29
CA LEU A 35 -20.00 -22.89 -12.34
C LEU A 35 -21.23 -23.17 -11.46
N TYR A 36 -21.27 -24.33 -10.81
CA TYR A 36 -22.33 -24.61 -9.83
C TYR A 36 -22.11 -23.81 -8.55
N GLY A 37 -23.20 -23.44 -7.85
CA GLY A 37 -23.06 -23.01 -6.46
C GLY A 37 -22.50 -24.12 -5.55
N PRO A 38 -22.15 -23.78 -4.30
CA PRO A 38 -21.39 -24.67 -3.44
C PRO A 38 -22.19 -25.86 -2.88
N GLU A 39 -23.51 -25.90 -3.08
CA GLU A 39 -24.39 -26.91 -2.47
C GLU A 39 -24.17 -28.32 -3.06
N GLY A 40 -23.95 -29.32 -2.20
CA GLY A 40 -23.83 -30.73 -2.60
C GLY A 40 -25.16 -31.39 -2.97
N SER A 41 -26.28 -30.99 -2.35
CA SER A 41 -27.63 -31.49 -2.63
C SER A 41 -28.70 -30.40 -2.46
N GLY A 42 -29.80 -30.45 -3.23
CA GLY A 42 -30.87 -29.45 -3.18
C GLY A 42 -31.20 -28.83 -4.56
N PRO A 43 -31.99 -27.73 -4.60
CA PRO A 43 -32.23 -26.98 -5.83
C PRO A 43 -30.91 -26.53 -6.46
N VAL A 44 -30.78 -26.65 -7.79
CA VAL A 44 -29.51 -26.36 -8.47
C VAL A 44 -29.34 -24.84 -8.59
N SER A 45 -28.16 -24.35 -8.22
CA SER A 45 -27.71 -22.98 -8.40
C SER A 45 -26.60 -22.92 -9.46
N MET A 46 -26.62 -21.88 -10.29
CA MET A 46 -25.62 -21.62 -11.32
C MET A 46 -25.09 -20.21 -11.21
N ARG A 47 -23.77 -20.05 -11.29
CA ARG A 47 -23.06 -18.78 -11.15
C ARG A 47 -22.40 -18.47 -12.49
N PHE A 48 -22.82 -17.38 -13.11
CA PHE A 48 -22.34 -16.91 -14.41
C PHE A 48 -21.33 -15.78 -14.24
N ALA A 49 -20.31 -15.76 -15.08
CA ALA A 49 -19.35 -14.68 -15.23
C ALA A 49 -19.12 -14.34 -16.71
N TRP A 50 -18.92 -13.06 -17.01
CA TRP A 50 -18.49 -12.59 -18.33
C TRP A 50 -17.83 -11.22 -18.20
N VAL A 51 -17.17 -10.75 -19.26
CA VAL A 51 -16.57 -9.42 -19.29
C VAL A 51 -17.16 -8.56 -20.39
N THR A 52 -17.10 -7.25 -20.19
CA THR A 52 -17.46 -6.22 -21.18
C THR A 52 -16.55 -5.00 -21.05
N ASP A 53 -16.71 -4.07 -21.98
CA ASP A 53 -16.15 -2.73 -21.88
C ASP A 53 -16.56 -2.02 -20.56
N PRO A 54 -15.65 -1.21 -19.95
CA PRO A 54 -15.93 -0.27 -18.86
C PRO A 54 -17.31 0.36 -18.74
N ASP A 55 -17.91 0.73 -19.87
CA ASP A 55 -19.13 1.53 -19.89
C ASP A 55 -20.39 0.68 -19.64
N VAL A 56 -20.29 -0.65 -19.77
CA VAL A 56 -21.41 -1.56 -19.53
C VAL A 56 -21.45 -1.95 -18.05
N THR A 57 -22.44 -1.42 -17.34
CA THR A 57 -22.59 -1.55 -15.87
C THR A 57 -23.83 -2.34 -15.44
N ARG A 58 -24.57 -2.94 -16.39
CA ARG A 58 -25.68 -3.84 -16.08
C ARG A 58 -25.26 -5.29 -16.30
N SER A 59 -25.65 -6.15 -15.34
CA SER A 59 -25.37 -7.59 -15.37
C SER A 59 -26.66 -8.36 -15.31
N VAL A 60 -27.07 -8.94 -16.44
CA VAL A 60 -28.37 -9.62 -16.57
C VAL A 60 -28.18 -10.98 -17.21
N VAL A 61 -28.76 -12.01 -16.61
CA VAL A 61 -28.97 -13.32 -17.24
C VAL A 61 -30.45 -13.44 -17.58
N GLU A 62 -30.75 -13.69 -18.85
CA GLU A 62 -32.08 -14.08 -19.31
C GLU A 62 -32.05 -15.56 -19.65
N TYR A 63 -33.01 -16.33 -19.12
CA TYR A 63 -33.01 -17.78 -19.26
C TYR A 63 -34.43 -18.35 -19.37
N ALA A 64 -34.53 -19.59 -19.84
CA ALA A 64 -35.73 -20.39 -19.83
C ALA A 64 -35.35 -21.89 -19.89
N THR A 65 -36.26 -22.78 -19.51
CA THR A 65 -36.07 -24.20 -19.83
C THR A 65 -36.05 -24.37 -21.35
N LYS A 66 -35.22 -25.28 -21.87
CA LYS A 66 -35.13 -25.56 -23.31
C LYS A 66 -36.50 -25.89 -23.91
N ALA A 67 -37.31 -26.66 -23.18
CA ALA A 67 -38.67 -27.01 -23.57
C ALA A 67 -39.60 -25.78 -23.71
N SER A 68 -39.52 -24.81 -22.78
CA SER A 68 -40.29 -23.56 -22.88
C SER A 68 -39.82 -22.70 -24.05
N TYR A 69 -38.50 -22.60 -24.24
CA TYR A 69 -37.92 -21.84 -25.32
C TYR A 69 -38.27 -22.41 -26.70
N ASP A 70 -38.21 -23.73 -26.87
CA ASP A 70 -38.60 -24.37 -28.15
C ASP A 70 -40.09 -24.19 -28.47
N ALA A 71 -40.93 -24.11 -27.43
CA ALA A 71 -42.36 -23.89 -27.60
C ALA A 71 -42.72 -22.42 -27.90
N THR A 72 -41.96 -21.45 -27.37
CA THR A 72 -42.33 -20.03 -27.37
C THR A 72 -41.39 -19.11 -28.14
N GLY A 73 -40.15 -19.53 -28.35
CA GLY A 73 -39.04 -18.72 -28.86
C GLY A 73 -38.58 -17.62 -27.90
N ARG A 74 -38.86 -17.72 -26.59
CA ARG A 74 -38.64 -16.64 -25.60
C ARG A 74 -37.85 -17.12 -24.39
N LEU A 75 -36.94 -16.26 -23.92
CA LEU A 75 -36.36 -16.32 -22.58
C LEU A 75 -37.33 -15.59 -21.65
N ASP A 76 -38.00 -16.33 -20.76
CA ASP A 76 -39.11 -15.82 -19.95
C ASP A 76 -38.74 -15.51 -18.50
N GLN A 77 -37.54 -15.87 -18.06
CA GLN A 77 -36.96 -15.52 -16.77
C GLN A 77 -35.78 -14.56 -16.92
N ARG A 78 -35.56 -13.74 -15.90
CA ARG A 78 -34.47 -12.76 -15.83
C ARG A 78 -33.96 -12.63 -14.40
N VAL A 79 -32.64 -12.63 -14.23
CA VAL A 79 -31.97 -12.30 -12.97
C VAL A 79 -30.95 -11.21 -13.21
N GLU A 80 -30.90 -10.23 -12.32
CA GLU A 80 -29.86 -9.20 -12.30
C GLU A 80 -28.81 -9.57 -11.26
N GLY A 81 -27.55 -9.33 -11.58
CA GLY A 81 -26.44 -9.49 -10.64
C GLY A 81 -25.61 -8.23 -10.53
N ARG A 82 -24.34 -8.41 -10.19
CA ARG A 82 -23.39 -7.33 -9.93
C ARG A 82 -22.33 -7.25 -11.03
N TRP A 83 -21.58 -6.17 -11.03
CA TRP A 83 -20.37 -6.03 -11.81
C TRP A 83 -19.27 -5.45 -10.94
N GLU A 84 -18.03 -5.63 -11.37
CA GLU A 84 -16.85 -5.06 -10.74
C GLU A 84 -15.88 -4.53 -11.81
N ARG A 85 -15.33 -3.35 -11.56
CA ARG A 85 -14.29 -2.76 -12.40
C ARG A 85 -12.96 -3.47 -12.13
N ALA A 86 -12.35 -4.03 -13.16
CA ALA A 86 -10.98 -4.51 -13.11
C ALA A 86 -10.08 -3.48 -13.82
N ASP A 87 -9.27 -2.78 -13.04
CA ASP A 87 -8.28 -1.83 -13.54
C ASP A 87 -7.07 -1.81 -12.59
N ILE A 88 -5.98 -2.43 -13.04
CA ILE A 88 -4.72 -2.50 -12.29
C ILE A 88 -3.76 -1.37 -12.67
N ASN A 89 -4.17 -0.43 -13.53
CA ASN A 89 -3.43 0.75 -13.94
C ASN A 89 -2.02 0.44 -14.49
N VAL A 90 -1.93 -0.57 -15.36
CA VAL A 90 -0.72 -0.97 -16.08
C VAL A 90 -0.98 -0.84 -17.58
N THR A 91 -0.06 -0.26 -18.34
CA THR A 91 -0.24 0.06 -19.78
C THR A 91 -0.65 -1.14 -20.64
N THR A 92 -0.23 -2.35 -20.30
CA THR A 92 -0.57 -3.59 -21.04
C THR A 92 -1.88 -4.24 -20.58
N SER A 93 -2.52 -3.68 -19.55
CA SER A 93 -3.81 -4.13 -19.03
C SER A 93 -4.88 -3.14 -19.45
N GLN A 94 -5.76 -3.55 -20.36
CA GLN A 94 -6.99 -2.83 -20.66
C GLN A 94 -7.97 -2.99 -19.49
N PRO A 95 -8.57 -1.90 -19.00
CA PRO A 95 -9.61 -1.99 -18.00
C PRO A 95 -10.86 -2.70 -18.53
N ILE A 96 -11.51 -3.50 -17.70
CA ILE A 96 -12.74 -4.25 -18.05
C ILE A 96 -13.79 -4.14 -16.95
N ASN A 97 -15.04 -4.46 -17.26
CA ASN A 97 -16.03 -4.80 -16.24
C ASN A 97 -16.27 -6.31 -16.21
N GLY A 98 -16.05 -6.92 -15.05
CA GLY A 98 -16.41 -8.31 -14.78
C GLY A 98 -17.84 -8.39 -14.23
N HIS A 99 -18.70 -9.16 -14.86
CA HIS A 99 -20.11 -9.31 -14.47
C HIS A 99 -20.33 -10.64 -13.76
N LYS A 100 -21.13 -10.64 -12.68
CA LYS A 100 -21.35 -11.80 -11.83
C LYS A 100 -22.84 -11.93 -11.52
N VAL A 101 -23.48 -12.99 -12.02
CA VAL A 101 -24.91 -13.28 -11.78
C VAL A 101 -25.08 -14.69 -11.23
N GLU A 102 -25.95 -14.85 -10.25
CA GLU A 102 -26.29 -16.14 -9.66
C GLU A 102 -27.76 -16.45 -9.90
N VAL A 103 -28.05 -17.64 -10.42
CA VAL A 103 -29.40 -18.12 -10.70
C VAL A 103 -29.66 -19.32 -9.80
N GLU A 104 -30.57 -19.16 -8.86
CA GLU A 104 -30.94 -20.18 -7.87
C GLU A 104 -32.25 -20.87 -8.25
N GLY A 105 -32.50 -22.03 -7.63
CA GLY A 105 -33.79 -22.71 -7.73
C GLY A 105 -34.05 -23.40 -9.07
N LEU A 106 -33.00 -23.72 -9.83
CA LEU A 106 -33.13 -24.45 -11.09
C LEU A 106 -33.54 -25.90 -10.84
N ALA A 107 -34.47 -26.39 -11.66
CA ALA A 107 -34.87 -27.79 -11.67
C ALA A 107 -33.67 -28.69 -12.05
N PRO A 108 -33.37 -29.75 -11.27
CA PRO A 108 -32.32 -30.72 -11.59
C PRO A 108 -32.57 -31.46 -12.91
N GLY A 109 -31.51 -31.97 -13.54
CA GLY A 109 -31.58 -32.80 -14.76
C GLY A 109 -32.23 -32.10 -15.96
N THR A 110 -32.25 -30.77 -15.94
CA THR A 110 -33.01 -29.95 -16.88
C THR A 110 -32.07 -29.10 -17.73
N GLU A 111 -32.29 -29.12 -19.05
CA GLU A 111 -31.60 -28.25 -20.00
C GLU A 111 -32.23 -26.85 -19.99
N TYR A 112 -31.39 -25.84 -19.85
CA TYR A 112 -31.75 -24.43 -19.91
C TYR A 112 -31.06 -23.76 -21.08
N VAL A 113 -31.77 -22.83 -21.72
CA VAL A 113 -31.18 -21.85 -22.63
C VAL A 113 -31.01 -20.53 -21.88
N TYR A 114 -29.94 -19.82 -22.19
CA TYR A 114 -29.67 -18.53 -21.57
C TYR A 114 -28.91 -17.60 -22.52
N ARG A 115 -28.91 -16.32 -22.17
CA ARG A 115 -27.96 -15.33 -22.67
C ARG A 115 -27.60 -14.37 -21.54
N VAL A 116 -26.44 -13.73 -21.64
CA VAL A 116 -25.94 -12.76 -20.67
C VAL A 116 -25.84 -11.38 -21.31
N GLY A 117 -25.86 -10.31 -20.52
CA GLY A 117 -25.66 -8.95 -21.02
C GLY A 117 -26.27 -7.85 -20.15
N ASP A 118 -26.64 -6.73 -20.77
CA ASP A 118 -27.22 -5.56 -20.10
C ASP A 118 -28.75 -5.68 -19.84
N GLY A 119 -29.37 -6.73 -20.37
CA GLY A 119 -30.83 -6.92 -20.37
C GLY A 119 -31.56 -5.99 -21.34
N GLY A 120 -30.84 -5.44 -22.31
CA GLY A 120 -31.28 -4.59 -23.41
C GLY A 120 -30.78 -5.13 -24.75
N SER A 121 -29.97 -4.36 -25.46
CA SER A 121 -29.44 -4.74 -26.79
C SER A 121 -28.05 -5.36 -26.76
N LEU A 122 -27.30 -5.18 -25.67
CA LEU A 122 -25.92 -5.64 -25.53
C LEU A 122 -25.91 -6.99 -24.84
N VAL A 123 -26.24 -8.03 -25.61
CA VAL A 123 -26.43 -9.39 -25.12
C VAL A 123 -25.61 -10.39 -25.91
N SER A 124 -25.20 -11.48 -25.27
CA SER A 124 -24.53 -12.60 -25.92
C SER A 124 -25.45 -13.33 -26.90
N GLU A 125 -24.85 -14.17 -27.74
CA GLU A 125 -25.58 -15.26 -28.40
C GLU A 125 -26.23 -16.19 -27.36
N VAL A 126 -27.30 -16.88 -27.78
CA VAL A 126 -27.99 -17.84 -26.90
C VAL A 126 -27.14 -19.10 -26.77
N ALA A 127 -26.85 -19.48 -25.53
CA ALA A 127 -26.18 -20.73 -25.17
C ALA A 127 -27.14 -21.64 -24.39
N SER A 128 -26.75 -22.89 -24.18
CA SER A 128 -27.48 -23.82 -23.31
C SER A 128 -26.54 -24.59 -22.39
N PHE A 129 -27.08 -25.03 -21.26
CA PHE A 129 -26.41 -25.92 -20.32
C PHE A 129 -27.43 -26.86 -19.70
N THR A 130 -26.95 -28.00 -19.19
CA THR A 130 -27.78 -28.96 -18.47
C THR A 130 -27.40 -28.95 -16.99
N THR A 131 -28.40 -28.75 -16.14
CA THR A 131 -28.24 -28.85 -14.68
C THR A 131 -28.02 -30.30 -14.26
N ARG A 132 -27.20 -30.51 -13.22
CA ARG A 132 -27.00 -31.83 -12.62
C ARG A 132 -28.30 -32.48 -12.14
N GLU A 133 -28.30 -33.80 -12.08
CA GLU A 133 -29.38 -34.59 -11.49
C GLU A 133 -29.51 -34.36 -9.98
N THR A 134 -30.67 -34.70 -9.41
CA THR A 134 -30.90 -34.55 -7.96
C THR A 134 -29.97 -35.45 -7.15
N ASN A 135 -29.75 -36.68 -7.63
CA ASN A 135 -28.87 -37.66 -7.01
C ASN A 135 -27.76 -38.02 -8.01
N VAL A 136 -26.52 -37.62 -7.71
CA VAL A 136 -25.35 -37.90 -8.54
C VAL A 136 -24.54 -39.02 -7.89
N GLU A 137 -24.72 -40.25 -8.35
CA GLU A 137 -24.01 -41.43 -7.84
C GLU A 137 -22.62 -41.63 -8.48
N GLU A 138 -22.47 -41.20 -9.73
CA GLU A 138 -21.23 -41.22 -10.50
C GLU A 138 -21.17 -39.98 -11.39
N PHE A 139 -19.97 -39.41 -11.52
CA PHE A 139 -19.71 -38.32 -12.45
C PHE A 139 -18.27 -38.37 -12.95
N SER A 140 -18.04 -37.76 -14.11
CA SER A 140 -16.70 -37.56 -14.66
C SER A 140 -16.44 -36.09 -14.88
N PHE A 141 -15.19 -35.65 -14.74
CA PHE A 141 -14.77 -34.29 -15.05
C PHE A 141 -13.45 -34.27 -15.82
N HIS A 142 -13.24 -33.20 -16.57
CA HIS A 142 -11.96 -32.95 -17.22
C HIS A 142 -11.06 -32.13 -16.31
N TRP A 143 -9.81 -32.52 -16.22
CA TRP A 143 -8.78 -31.79 -15.50
C TRP A 143 -7.69 -31.37 -16.48
N TYR A 144 -7.35 -30.07 -16.42
CA TYR A 144 -6.29 -29.45 -17.17
C TYR A 144 -5.39 -28.67 -16.21
N THR A 145 -4.13 -28.51 -16.59
CA THR A 145 -3.18 -27.73 -15.81
C THR A 145 -2.17 -27.08 -16.73
N ASP A 146 -1.64 -25.92 -16.36
CA ASP A 146 -0.58 -25.24 -17.08
C ASP A 146 -0.90 -25.08 -18.60
N PRO A 147 -2.07 -24.49 -18.97
CA PRO A 147 -2.40 -24.22 -20.35
C PRO A 147 -1.68 -23.00 -20.94
N GLN A 148 -1.00 -22.18 -20.14
CA GLN A 148 -0.58 -20.82 -20.45
C GLN A 148 0.12 -20.67 -21.81
N MET A 149 -0.35 -19.68 -22.57
CA MET A 149 0.22 -19.26 -23.85
C MET A 149 0.27 -17.74 -23.94
N ASN A 150 1.09 -17.25 -24.87
CA ASN A 150 1.26 -15.80 -25.08
C ASN A 150 0.08 -15.17 -25.83
N ASP A 151 -0.69 -15.96 -26.57
CA ASP A 151 -1.77 -15.49 -27.44
C ASP A 151 -2.73 -16.65 -27.78
N TYR A 152 -3.77 -16.33 -28.55
CA TYR A 152 -4.78 -17.28 -29.02
C TYR A 152 -4.21 -18.42 -29.89
N GLU A 153 -3.20 -18.14 -30.73
CA GLU A 153 -2.65 -19.14 -31.66
C GLU A 153 -1.97 -20.26 -30.89
N GLY A 154 -1.21 -19.93 -29.84
CA GLY A 154 -0.62 -20.92 -28.94
C GLY A 154 -1.65 -21.85 -28.28
N TYR A 155 -2.80 -21.31 -27.83
CA TYR A 155 -3.86 -22.14 -27.26
C TYR A 155 -4.52 -23.06 -28.30
N VAL A 156 -4.63 -22.61 -29.56
CA VAL A 156 -5.16 -23.43 -30.67
C VAL A 156 -4.23 -24.60 -31.00
N GLU A 157 -2.92 -24.44 -30.83
CA GLU A 157 -1.96 -25.51 -31.08
C GLU A 157 -1.88 -26.56 -29.95
N THR A 158 -2.28 -26.19 -28.73
CA THR A 158 -2.08 -27.03 -27.52
C THR A 158 -3.37 -27.35 -26.77
N LEU A 159 -3.95 -26.37 -26.08
CA LEU A 159 -5.13 -26.56 -25.23
C LEU A 159 -6.37 -27.02 -26.02
N VAL A 160 -6.64 -26.42 -27.18
CA VAL A 160 -7.79 -26.78 -28.02
C VAL A 160 -7.78 -28.26 -28.43
N PRO A 161 -6.72 -28.82 -29.02
CA PRO A 161 -6.69 -30.25 -29.37
C PRO A 161 -6.71 -31.17 -28.15
N ALA A 162 -6.14 -30.75 -27.00
CA ALA A 162 -6.25 -31.49 -25.75
C ALA A 162 -7.73 -31.59 -25.29
N MET A 163 -8.45 -30.46 -25.32
CA MET A 163 -9.88 -30.44 -25.00
C MET A 163 -10.70 -31.21 -26.03
N ASP A 164 -10.46 -31.06 -27.34
CA ASP A 164 -11.16 -31.81 -28.40
C ASP A 164 -11.09 -33.32 -28.15
N ARG A 165 -9.91 -33.79 -27.72
CA ARG A 165 -9.69 -35.20 -27.44
C ARG A 165 -10.36 -35.63 -26.13
N ALA A 166 -10.24 -34.84 -25.06
CA ALA A 166 -10.91 -35.11 -23.79
C ALA A 166 -12.44 -35.26 -23.97
N PHE A 167 -13.07 -34.32 -24.67
CA PHE A 167 -14.51 -34.38 -25.00
C PHE A 167 -14.87 -35.50 -25.99
N ALA A 168 -13.91 -36.01 -26.79
CA ALA A 168 -14.16 -37.20 -27.59
C ALA A 168 -14.16 -38.49 -26.75
N GLU A 169 -13.43 -38.51 -25.63
CA GLU A 169 -13.31 -39.66 -24.72
C GLU A 169 -14.39 -39.63 -23.63
N VAL A 170 -14.67 -38.47 -23.07
CA VAL A 170 -15.73 -38.20 -22.09
C VAL A 170 -16.57 -37.02 -22.61
N PRO A 171 -17.64 -37.29 -23.39
CA PRO A 171 -18.42 -36.24 -24.07
C PRO A 171 -19.20 -35.30 -23.14
N ASP A 172 -19.69 -35.82 -22.02
CA ASP A 172 -20.58 -35.12 -21.11
C ASP A 172 -19.95 -34.99 -19.70
N PRO A 173 -18.82 -34.26 -19.54
CA PRO A 173 -18.23 -34.04 -18.24
C PRO A 173 -19.16 -33.19 -17.36
N ALA A 174 -19.24 -33.51 -16.07
CA ALA A 174 -20.01 -32.73 -15.10
C ALA A 174 -19.46 -31.30 -14.95
N PHE A 175 -18.15 -31.14 -15.09
CA PHE A 175 -17.45 -29.86 -15.12
C PHE A 175 -16.02 -30.01 -15.69
N MET A 176 -15.36 -28.89 -15.92
CA MET A 176 -13.91 -28.78 -16.16
C MET A 176 -13.23 -28.15 -14.95
N LEU A 177 -11.99 -28.54 -14.66
CA LEU A 177 -11.20 -27.98 -13.57
C LEU A 177 -9.77 -27.68 -14.04
N PHE A 178 -9.33 -26.44 -13.84
CA PHE A 178 -8.00 -25.95 -14.20
C PHE A 178 -7.15 -25.69 -12.95
N THR A 179 -5.98 -26.31 -12.82
CA THR A 179 -5.09 -26.15 -11.64
C THR A 179 -3.98 -25.10 -11.83
N GLY A 180 -4.34 -23.87 -12.23
CA GLY A 180 -3.42 -22.72 -12.28
C GLY A 180 -2.69 -22.52 -13.60
N ASP A 181 -2.02 -21.36 -13.70
CA ASP A 181 -1.27 -20.86 -14.84
C ASP A 181 -2.13 -20.83 -16.11
N GLN A 182 -3.23 -20.09 -16.05
CA GLN A 182 -4.10 -19.89 -17.20
C GLN A 182 -3.44 -19.04 -18.28
N VAL A 183 -2.65 -18.04 -17.88
CA VAL A 183 -1.94 -17.10 -18.76
C VAL A 183 -0.46 -17.02 -18.37
N ASN A 184 0.42 -16.49 -19.24
CA ASN A 184 1.84 -16.31 -18.89
C ASN A 184 2.07 -15.09 -17.98
N ASN A 185 1.21 -14.07 -18.09
CA ASN A 185 1.31 -12.78 -17.40
C ASN A 185 -0.10 -12.19 -17.19
N SER A 186 -0.60 -12.19 -15.95
CA SER A 186 -1.97 -11.72 -15.64
C SER A 186 -2.26 -10.26 -15.97
N TYR A 187 -1.24 -9.40 -16.07
CA TYR A 187 -1.36 -7.98 -16.38
C TYR A 187 -1.36 -7.67 -17.89
N LYS A 188 -1.45 -8.70 -18.75
CA LYS A 188 -1.55 -8.56 -20.21
C LYS A 188 -2.92 -9.02 -20.69
N SER A 189 -3.78 -8.08 -21.09
CA SER A 189 -5.15 -8.38 -21.53
C SER A 189 -5.21 -9.36 -22.69
N GLU A 190 -4.28 -9.23 -23.66
CA GLU A 190 -4.22 -10.11 -24.84
C GLU A 190 -4.12 -11.61 -24.48
N GLN A 191 -3.47 -11.94 -23.36
CA GLN A 191 -3.31 -13.33 -22.94
C GLN A 191 -4.60 -13.89 -22.34
N TRP A 192 -5.32 -13.09 -21.56
CA TRP A 192 -6.65 -13.43 -21.06
C TRP A 192 -7.66 -13.58 -22.21
N ASP A 193 -7.62 -12.66 -23.16
CA ASP A 193 -8.50 -12.69 -24.33
C ASP A 193 -8.23 -13.94 -25.18
N GLY A 194 -6.95 -14.30 -25.37
CA GLY A 194 -6.55 -15.53 -26.06
C GLY A 194 -7.02 -16.80 -25.33
N PHE A 195 -6.82 -16.85 -24.01
CA PHE A 195 -7.23 -17.99 -23.18
C PHE A 195 -8.74 -18.22 -23.23
N PHE A 196 -9.53 -17.19 -22.93
CA PHE A 196 -10.98 -17.31 -22.91
C PHE A 196 -11.58 -17.49 -24.31
N LYS A 197 -10.98 -16.93 -25.37
CA LYS A 197 -11.42 -17.21 -26.74
C LYS A 197 -11.27 -18.69 -27.11
N ALA A 198 -10.24 -19.37 -26.61
CA ALA A 198 -10.07 -20.81 -26.79
C ALA A 198 -11.03 -21.65 -25.93
N LEU A 199 -11.44 -21.12 -24.76
CA LEU A 199 -12.30 -21.80 -23.78
C LEU A 199 -13.80 -21.61 -24.00
N GLU A 200 -14.23 -20.42 -24.44
CA GLU A 200 -15.63 -19.98 -24.46
C GLU A 200 -16.60 -20.95 -25.15
N PRO A 201 -16.25 -21.60 -26.29
CA PRO A 201 -17.10 -22.61 -26.90
C PRO A 201 -17.51 -23.75 -25.96
N ARG A 202 -16.76 -23.98 -24.89
CA ARG A 202 -17.01 -24.99 -23.86
C ARG A 202 -17.48 -24.36 -22.56
N THR A 203 -16.83 -23.31 -22.06
CA THR A 203 -17.18 -22.71 -20.76
C THR A 203 -18.56 -22.04 -20.75
N ALA A 204 -19.09 -21.69 -21.92
CA ALA A 204 -20.46 -21.22 -22.07
C ALA A 204 -21.52 -22.34 -22.02
N SER A 205 -21.13 -23.62 -21.90
CA SER A 205 -22.08 -24.76 -21.76
C SER A 205 -21.68 -25.80 -20.69
N THR A 206 -20.41 -25.85 -20.31
CA THR A 206 -19.87 -26.75 -19.28
C THR A 206 -19.38 -25.94 -18.08
N PRO A 207 -19.84 -26.26 -16.85
CA PRO A 207 -19.35 -25.64 -15.62
C PRO A 207 -17.82 -25.75 -15.51
N THR A 208 -17.13 -24.68 -15.11
CA THR A 208 -15.67 -24.60 -15.12
C THR A 208 -15.12 -23.97 -13.84
N TYR A 209 -14.19 -24.66 -13.19
CA TYR A 209 -13.51 -24.23 -11.97
C TYR A 209 -12.05 -23.91 -12.26
N PHE A 210 -11.51 -22.90 -11.59
CA PHE A 210 -10.14 -22.44 -11.75
C PHE A 210 -9.45 -22.32 -10.40
N THR A 211 -8.21 -22.80 -10.32
CA THR A 211 -7.25 -22.39 -9.28
C THR A 211 -6.30 -21.37 -9.89
N ILE A 212 -5.69 -20.53 -9.06
CA ILE A 212 -4.63 -19.62 -9.51
C ILE A 212 -3.25 -20.28 -9.41
N GLY A 213 -2.33 -19.89 -10.30
CA GLY A 213 -0.93 -20.28 -10.30
C GLY A 213 0.02 -19.09 -10.12
N ASN A 214 1.33 -19.35 -10.23
CA ASN A 214 2.32 -18.29 -10.04
C ASN A 214 2.31 -17.29 -11.20
N HIS A 215 1.93 -17.69 -12.41
CA HIS A 215 1.83 -16.76 -13.54
C HIS A 215 0.65 -15.79 -13.45
N GLU A 216 -0.34 -16.09 -12.60
CA GLU A 216 -1.38 -15.13 -12.25
C GLU A 216 -0.87 -14.02 -11.30
N TYR A 217 0.26 -14.24 -10.63
CA TYR A 217 0.89 -13.31 -9.68
C TYR A 217 2.11 -12.59 -10.26
N GLU A 218 3.04 -13.30 -10.90
CA GLU A 218 4.36 -12.79 -11.25
C GLU A 218 4.36 -11.66 -12.30
N GLY A 219 5.21 -10.65 -12.08
CA GLY A 219 5.62 -9.72 -13.13
C GLY A 219 6.81 -10.27 -13.92
N ASN A 220 6.95 -9.88 -15.19
CA ASN A 220 8.08 -10.33 -16.01
C ASN A 220 9.24 -9.32 -16.00
N PRO A 221 10.47 -9.71 -15.64
CA PRO A 221 11.64 -8.84 -15.73
C PRO A 221 11.92 -8.28 -17.12
N GLY A 222 11.53 -9.01 -18.18
CA GLY A 222 11.61 -8.53 -19.55
C GLY A 222 10.71 -7.31 -19.83
N ASP A 223 9.65 -7.13 -19.05
CA ASP A 223 8.70 -6.02 -19.13
C ASP A 223 9.00 -4.90 -18.11
N GLY A 224 10.14 -4.99 -17.40
CA GLY A 224 10.62 -3.96 -16.48
C GLY A 224 10.35 -4.20 -14.99
N TYR A 225 9.70 -5.31 -14.64
CA TYR A 225 9.45 -5.68 -13.23
C TYR A 225 10.72 -6.24 -12.55
N LEU A 226 10.93 -5.94 -11.28
CA LEU A 226 12.13 -6.37 -10.57
C LEU A 226 11.85 -7.65 -9.79
N ASP A 227 12.73 -8.65 -9.91
CA ASP A 227 12.67 -9.90 -9.14
C ASP A 227 11.28 -10.59 -9.16
N TRP A 228 10.60 -10.55 -10.31
CA TRP A 228 9.25 -11.11 -10.52
C TRP A 228 8.14 -10.49 -9.65
N GLU A 229 8.35 -9.26 -9.18
CA GLU A 229 7.36 -8.48 -8.41
C GLU A 229 6.01 -8.42 -9.12
N SER A 230 4.93 -8.64 -8.36
CA SER A 230 3.58 -8.75 -8.90
C SER A 230 2.99 -7.38 -9.28
N PRO A 231 2.53 -7.20 -10.52
CA PRO A 231 1.72 -6.06 -10.92
C PRO A 231 0.23 -6.21 -10.60
N ASP A 232 -0.23 -7.42 -10.26
CA ASP A 232 -1.62 -7.70 -9.86
C ASP A 232 -1.63 -8.59 -8.59
N PRO A 233 -1.16 -8.08 -7.44
CA PRO A 233 -0.96 -8.89 -6.23
C PRO A 233 -2.27 -9.39 -5.59
N TYR A 234 -3.41 -8.88 -6.04
CA TYR A 234 -4.74 -9.25 -5.56
C TYR A 234 -5.59 -9.97 -6.62
N PHE A 235 -4.97 -10.41 -7.72
CA PHE A 235 -5.61 -11.21 -8.77
C PHE A 235 -6.86 -10.54 -9.35
N THR A 236 -6.81 -9.22 -9.50
CA THR A 236 -7.92 -8.37 -9.96
C THR A 236 -8.45 -8.82 -11.31
N ASN A 237 -7.55 -9.12 -12.25
CA ASN A 237 -7.93 -9.59 -13.58
C ASN A 237 -8.58 -10.99 -13.57
N PHE A 238 -8.07 -11.89 -12.72
CA PHE A 238 -8.62 -13.24 -12.56
C PHE A 238 -10.00 -13.20 -11.88
N ALA A 239 -10.12 -12.44 -10.78
CA ALA A 239 -11.35 -12.32 -10.01
C ALA A 239 -12.51 -11.72 -10.84
N ALA A 240 -12.20 -10.80 -11.76
CA ALA A 240 -13.19 -10.22 -12.66
C ALA A 240 -13.77 -11.21 -13.68
N ARG A 241 -13.04 -12.28 -14.00
CA ARG A 241 -13.41 -13.29 -15.02
C ARG A 241 -14.06 -14.54 -14.43
N THR A 242 -14.18 -14.61 -13.11
CA THR A 242 -14.74 -15.76 -12.40
C THR A 242 -15.83 -15.34 -11.42
N ASN A 243 -16.78 -16.23 -11.14
CA ASN A 243 -17.82 -16.00 -10.14
C ASN A 243 -17.86 -17.15 -9.13
N VAL A 244 -16.70 -17.41 -8.51
CA VAL A 244 -16.53 -18.47 -7.52
C VAL A 244 -17.41 -18.24 -6.28
N PRO A 245 -17.77 -19.29 -5.52
CA PRO A 245 -18.50 -19.13 -4.27
C PRO A 245 -17.70 -18.30 -3.25
N ALA A 246 -18.37 -17.37 -2.58
CA ALA A 246 -17.77 -16.54 -1.53
C ALA A 246 -17.68 -17.30 -0.18
N ASN A 247 -17.10 -18.49 -0.21
CA ASN A 247 -16.99 -19.40 0.94
C ASN A 247 -15.54 -19.74 1.34
N GLY A 248 -14.58 -19.02 0.75
CA GLY A 248 -13.15 -19.09 1.03
C GLY A 248 -12.73 -18.52 2.38
N PRO A 249 -11.44 -18.64 2.74
CA PRO A 249 -10.87 -18.18 4.01
C PRO A 249 -10.98 -16.66 4.24
N ALA A 250 -11.13 -15.87 3.17
CA ALA A 250 -11.40 -14.44 3.24
C ALA A 250 -12.84 -14.10 3.68
N TYR A 251 -13.76 -15.05 3.59
CA TYR A 251 -15.20 -14.86 3.85
C TYR A 251 -15.71 -15.70 5.02
N PHE A 252 -15.21 -16.94 5.12
CA PHE A 252 -15.69 -17.96 6.03
C PHE A 252 -14.54 -18.62 6.76
N GLY A 253 -14.78 -19.12 7.98
CA GLY A 253 -13.72 -19.68 8.78
C GLY A 253 -14.13 -20.48 9.99
N ALA A 254 -13.06 -20.91 10.65
CA ALA A 254 -12.93 -21.83 11.76
C ALA A 254 -14.01 -21.74 12.88
N ALA A 255 -14.37 -20.54 13.34
CA ALA A 255 -15.33 -20.39 14.44
C ALA A 255 -16.39 -19.31 14.14
N GLY A 256 -17.66 -19.73 14.01
CA GLY A 256 -18.80 -18.81 13.96
C GLY A 256 -19.02 -18.07 12.64
N GLY A 257 -18.51 -18.60 11.52
CA GLY A 257 -18.75 -18.05 10.17
C GLY A 257 -18.00 -16.75 9.87
N ARG A 258 -16.93 -16.47 10.60
CA ARG A 258 -16.04 -15.31 10.38
C ARG A 258 -14.80 -15.70 9.56
N PRO A 259 -14.17 -14.79 8.80
CA PRO A 259 -12.95 -15.07 8.04
C PRO A 259 -11.82 -15.69 8.88
N THR A 260 -10.98 -16.54 8.28
CA THR A 260 -9.72 -16.99 8.89
C THR A 260 -8.56 -16.04 8.59
N ALA A 261 -8.73 -15.11 7.65
CA ALA A 261 -7.76 -14.07 7.29
C ALA A 261 -8.41 -12.68 7.24
N VAL A 262 -7.63 -11.63 7.51
CA VAL A 262 -8.02 -10.21 7.49
C VAL A 262 -6.89 -9.36 6.88
N GLY A 263 -7.18 -8.09 6.56
CA GLY A 263 -6.20 -7.17 5.98
C GLY A 263 -5.69 -7.61 4.61
N GLU A 264 -4.40 -7.41 4.35
CA GLU A 264 -3.76 -7.75 3.06
C GLU A 264 -3.89 -9.23 2.70
N VAL A 265 -3.75 -10.14 3.67
CA VAL A 265 -3.91 -11.58 3.44
C VAL A 265 -5.32 -11.91 2.94
N ALA A 266 -6.36 -11.25 3.49
CA ALA A 266 -7.73 -11.46 3.01
C ALA A 266 -7.92 -10.96 1.57
N LYS A 267 -7.23 -9.89 1.17
CA LYS A 267 -7.28 -9.39 -0.22
C LYS A 267 -6.67 -10.40 -1.19
N THR A 268 -5.50 -10.95 -0.87
CA THR A 268 -4.82 -11.99 -1.68
C THR A 268 -5.67 -13.27 -1.81
N LEU A 269 -6.37 -13.65 -0.75
CA LEU A 269 -7.19 -14.87 -0.70
C LEU A 269 -8.63 -14.68 -1.21
N ARG A 270 -9.03 -13.45 -1.54
CA ARG A 270 -10.38 -13.13 -2.01
C ARG A 270 -10.59 -13.73 -3.40
N ASP A 271 -11.67 -14.50 -3.57
CA ASP A 271 -12.07 -15.12 -4.84
C ASP A 271 -11.01 -16.06 -5.46
N THR A 272 -10.01 -16.50 -4.69
CA THR A 272 -8.94 -17.41 -5.15
C THR A 272 -8.88 -18.74 -4.41
N ALA A 273 -9.60 -18.87 -3.30
CA ALA A 273 -9.78 -20.11 -2.56
C ALA A 273 -11.27 -20.29 -2.22
N TYR A 274 -11.81 -21.47 -2.45
CA TYR A 274 -13.25 -21.77 -2.29
C TYR A 274 -13.48 -23.29 -2.26
N TYR A 275 -14.64 -23.73 -1.80
CA TYR A 275 -15.01 -25.14 -1.83
C TYR A 275 -16.35 -25.36 -2.53
N PHE A 276 -16.57 -26.56 -3.03
CA PHE A 276 -17.86 -27.00 -3.57
C PHE A 276 -18.01 -28.52 -3.42
N GLU A 277 -19.24 -28.99 -3.41
CA GLU A 277 -19.56 -30.42 -3.40
C GLU A 277 -20.23 -30.83 -4.71
N HIS A 278 -19.86 -31.99 -5.24
CA HIS A 278 -20.54 -32.58 -6.39
C HIS A 278 -20.63 -34.10 -6.20
N GLY A 279 -21.87 -34.63 -6.19
CA GLY A 279 -22.10 -36.01 -5.77
C GLY A 279 -21.63 -36.25 -4.33
N ASP A 280 -20.89 -37.33 -4.11
CA ASP A 280 -20.33 -37.72 -2.80
C ASP A 280 -18.86 -37.26 -2.63
N ALA A 281 -18.49 -36.13 -3.27
CA ALA A 281 -17.14 -35.58 -3.26
C ALA A 281 -17.13 -34.10 -2.87
N LEU A 282 -16.27 -33.77 -1.91
CA LEU A 282 -15.91 -32.41 -1.52
C LEU A 282 -14.62 -32.00 -2.24
N PHE A 283 -14.69 -30.89 -2.97
CA PHE A 283 -13.54 -30.24 -3.58
C PHE A 283 -13.16 -29.00 -2.76
N VAL A 284 -11.90 -28.92 -2.36
CA VAL A 284 -11.33 -27.74 -1.69
C VAL A 284 -10.26 -27.15 -2.59
N VAL A 285 -10.53 -25.95 -3.12
CA VAL A 285 -9.61 -25.20 -3.97
C VAL A 285 -8.77 -24.26 -3.12
N LEU A 286 -7.44 -24.41 -3.19
CA LEU A 286 -6.49 -23.58 -2.46
C LEU A 286 -5.71 -22.67 -3.41
N ASN A 287 -5.43 -21.46 -2.92
CA ASN A 287 -4.47 -20.56 -3.51
C ASN A 287 -3.07 -20.93 -2.99
N GLN A 288 -2.30 -21.71 -3.76
CA GLN A 288 -0.96 -22.17 -3.36
C GLN A 288 0.00 -22.18 -4.56
N PHE A 289 1.05 -21.36 -4.46
CA PHE A 289 2.12 -21.20 -5.44
C PHE A 289 3.43 -20.70 -4.77
N ASP A 290 4.54 -20.56 -5.51
CA ASP A 290 5.90 -20.37 -4.97
C ASP A 290 6.11 -19.14 -4.07
N GLN A 291 5.45 -18.03 -4.39
CA GLN A 291 5.64 -16.76 -3.71
C GLN A 291 4.71 -16.57 -2.51
N LEU A 292 3.78 -17.49 -2.29
CA LEU A 292 2.83 -17.40 -1.18
C LEU A 292 3.54 -17.59 0.17
N THR A 293 3.32 -16.67 1.09
CA THR A 293 3.91 -16.71 2.43
C THR A 293 3.21 -17.73 3.33
N LEU A 294 3.90 -18.18 4.39
CA LEU A 294 3.28 -19.02 5.42
C LEU A 294 2.09 -18.35 6.12
N SER A 295 2.08 -17.02 6.23
CA SER A 295 0.97 -16.24 6.78
C SER A 295 -0.29 -16.28 5.89
N GLU A 296 -0.13 -16.50 4.59
CA GLU A 296 -1.23 -16.64 3.64
C GLU A 296 -1.65 -18.11 3.48
N LEU A 297 -0.73 -19.06 3.61
CA LEU A 297 -1.04 -20.49 3.52
C LEU A 297 -1.83 -21.01 4.73
N ARG A 298 -1.37 -20.71 5.95
CA ARG A 298 -1.95 -21.30 7.18
C ARG A 298 -3.46 -21.04 7.34
N PRO A 299 -3.98 -19.81 7.10
CA PRO A 299 -5.42 -19.56 7.16
C PRO A 299 -6.25 -20.43 6.21
N GLN A 300 -5.70 -20.79 5.05
CA GLN A 300 -6.36 -21.68 4.09
C GLN A 300 -6.35 -23.12 4.58
N LEU A 301 -5.25 -23.60 5.18
CA LEU A 301 -5.17 -24.95 5.74
C LEU A 301 -6.11 -25.14 6.95
N ASP A 302 -6.23 -24.13 7.81
CA ASP A 302 -7.19 -24.13 8.91
C ASP A 302 -8.64 -24.08 8.40
N TRP A 303 -8.90 -23.26 7.39
CA TRP A 303 -10.20 -23.24 6.71
C TRP A 303 -10.53 -24.59 6.06
N LEU A 304 -9.60 -25.23 5.35
CA LEU A 304 -9.78 -26.56 4.75
C LEU A 304 -10.20 -27.59 5.79
N LYS A 305 -9.53 -27.64 6.95
CA LYS A 305 -9.90 -28.56 8.05
C LYS A 305 -11.31 -28.28 8.56
N THR A 306 -11.71 -27.01 8.63
CA THR A 306 -13.08 -26.61 9.02
C THR A 306 -14.11 -27.12 8.02
N VAL A 307 -13.86 -26.92 6.72
CA VAL A 307 -14.76 -27.38 5.65
C VAL A 307 -14.90 -28.90 5.68
N VAL A 308 -13.77 -29.62 5.81
CA VAL A 308 -13.77 -31.09 5.87
C VAL A 308 -14.46 -31.61 7.13
N GLN A 309 -14.30 -30.94 8.28
CA GLN A 309 -14.99 -31.32 9.52
C GLN A 309 -16.52 -31.15 9.42
N ALA A 310 -16.99 -30.21 8.58
CA ALA A 310 -18.40 -29.89 8.40
C ALA A 310 -19.10 -30.67 7.27
N SER A 311 -18.35 -31.40 6.45
CA SER A 311 -18.87 -32.14 5.28
C SER A 311 -19.03 -33.63 5.59
N ASP A 312 -20.13 -34.21 5.10
CA ASP A 312 -20.40 -35.64 5.14
C ASP A 312 -19.94 -36.38 3.87
N ALA A 313 -19.36 -35.67 2.89
CA ALA A 313 -18.91 -36.25 1.63
C ALA A 313 -17.89 -37.38 1.87
N LYS A 314 -18.02 -38.50 1.15
CA LYS A 314 -17.07 -39.60 1.23
C LYS A 314 -15.71 -39.18 0.72
N TRP A 315 -15.61 -38.66 -0.49
CA TRP A 315 -14.34 -38.34 -1.13
C TRP A 315 -13.92 -36.90 -0.84
N LYS A 316 -12.66 -36.68 -0.47
CA LYS A 316 -12.08 -35.35 -0.25
C LYS A 316 -10.95 -35.12 -1.25
N ILE A 317 -11.11 -34.09 -2.08
CA ILE A 317 -10.20 -33.77 -3.17
C ILE A 317 -9.69 -32.34 -2.98
N ALA A 318 -8.37 -32.17 -2.92
CA ALA A 318 -7.74 -30.85 -2.84
C ALA A 318 -7.15 -30.47 -4.21
N ALA A 319 -7.49 -29.27 -4.69
CA ALA A 319 -7.02 -28.75 -5.98
C ALA A 319 -6.29 -27.40 -5.79
N TYR A 320 -5.08 -27.29 -6.34
CA TYR A 320 -4.22 -26.11 -6.17
C TYR A 320 -3.06 -26.17 -7.17
N HIS A 321 -2.34 -25.06 -7.38
CA HIS A 321 -1.35 -25.04 -8.45
C HIS A 321 -0.01 -25.70 -8.08
N HIS A 322 0.67 -25.22 -7.04
CA HIS A 322 2.00 -25.76 -6.70
C HIS A 322 1.94 -26.94 -5.71
N GLY A 323 2.19 -28.14 -6.23
CA GLY A 323 2.20 -29.41 -5.49
C GLY A 323 3.32 -29.55 -4.44
N PRO A 324 3.12 -30.33 -3.35
CA PRO A 324 4.15 -30.56 -2.34
C PRO A 324 5.27 -31.51 -2.82
N TYR A 325 5.00 -32.34 -3.84
CA TYR A 325 5.91 -33.34 -4.37
C TYR A 325 6.18 -33.09 -5.86
N LEU A 326 7.43 -32.76 -6.21
CA LEU A 326 7.83 -32.34 -7.57
C LEU A 326 8.92 -33.26 -8.15
N GLY A 327 8.98 -33.35 -9.47
CA GLY A 327 9.90 -34.21 -10.21
C GLY A 327 11.14 -33.49 -10.76
N ARG A 328 11.10 -32.17 -10.91
CA ARG A 328 12.22 -31.38 -11.49
C ARG A 328 12.82 -30.36 -10.53
N ARG A 329 12.01 -29.78 -9.65
CA ARG A 329 12.39 -28.71 -8.72
C ARG A 329 12.32 -29.19 -7.27
N ASN A 330 13.05 -28.51 -6.37
CA ASN A 330 12.93 -28.81 -4.94
C ASN A 330 11.49 -28.58 -4.48
N HIS A 331 11.01 -29.40 -3.55
CA HIS A 331 9.71 -29.18 -2.92
C HIS A 331 9.60 -27.78 -2.33
N PRO A 332 8.40 -27.17 -2.32
CA PRO A 332 8.22 -25.87 -1.71
C PRO A 332 8.56 -25.94 -0.22
N SER A 333 9.19 -24.90 0.32
CA SER A 333 9.72 -24.91 1.70
C SER A 333 8.67 -25.20 2.78
N ASN A 334 7.40 -24.96 2.48
CA ASN A 334 6.23 -25.17 3.33
C ASN A 334 5.46 -26.48 3.04
N TYR A 335 5.95 -27.38 2.17
CA TYR A 335 5.21 -28.57 1.74
C TYR A 335 4.71 -29.43 2.91
N ARG A 336 5.47 -29.49 4.03
CA ARG A 336 5.08 -30.22 5.24
C ARG A 336 3.85 -29.65 5.94
N GLU A 337 3.60 -28.35 5.86
CA GLU A 337 2.37 -27.75 6.43
C GLU A 337 1.14 -28.26 5.66
N ILE A 338 1.26 -28.34 4.32
CA ILE A 338 0.21 -28.85 3.43
C ILE A 338 -0.02 -30.35 3.68
N THR A 339 1.03 -31.17 3.64
CA THR A 339 0.88 -32.62 3.79
C THR A 339 0.36 -33.00 5.17
N ASN A 340 0.81 -32.34 6.24
CA ASN A 340 0.28 -32.56 7.59
C ASN A 340 -1.21 -32.19 7.71
N ALA A 341 -1.65 -31.10 7.08
CA ALA A 341 -3.06 -30.71 7.08
C ALA A 341 -3.90 -31.73 6.29
N PHE A 342 -3.37 -32.24 5.18
CA PHE A 342 -4.05 -33.23 4.34
C PHE A 342 -4.18 -34.58 5.06
N ASP A 343 -3.13 -35.02 5.76
CA ASP A 343 -3.14 -36.22 6.60
C ASP A 343 -4.16 -36.10 7.73
N GLN A 344 -4.27 -34.91 8.36
CA GLN A 344 -5.27 -34.66 9.40
C GLN A 344 -6.70 -34.67 8.86
N ALA A 345 -6.91 -34.00 7.73
CA ALA A 345 -8.22 -33.90 7.08
C ALA A 345 -8.64 -35.20 6.38
N GLY A 346 -7.71 -36.11 6.09
CA GLY A 346 -7.99 -37.31 5.31
C GLY A 346 -8.29 -36.98 3.84
N ILE A 347 -7.47 -36.12 3.21
CA ILE A 347 -7.59 -35.83 1.78
C ILE A 347 -7.24 -37.07 0.97
N ASP A 348 -8.16 -37.57 0.16
CA ASP A 348 -7.98 -38.80 -0.62
C ASP A 348 -7.06 -38.58 -1.83
N LEU A 349 -7.32 -37.49 -2.54
CA LEU A 349 -6.65 -37.11 -3.78
C LEU A 349 -6.22 -35.65 -3.70
N SER A 350 -4.95 -35.41 -4.01
CA SER A 350 -4.40 -34.08 -4.26
C SER A 350 -4.08 -33.96 -5.76
N ILE A 351 -4.60 -32.90 -6.39
CA ILE A 351 -4.36 -32.58 -7.80
C ILE A 351 -3.69 -31.21 -7.94
N SER A 352 -2.59 -31.16 -8.70
CA SER A 352 -1.80 -29.94 -8.89
C SER A 352 -1.12 -29.80 -10.26
N GLY A 353 -0.49 -28.65 -10.51
CA GLY A 353 0.23 -28.30 -11.75
C GLY A 353 1.71 -27.94 -11.53
N HIS A 354 2.14 -26.87 -12.20
CA HIS A 354 3.41 -26.14 -12.01
C HIS A 354 4.67 -26.81 -12.59
N ASP A 355 4.84 -28.12 -12.41
CA ASP A 355 6.11 -28.80 -12.75
C ASP A 355 6.27 -29.09 -14.25
N GLY A 356 5.24 -28.80 -15.07
CA GLY A 356 5.22 -29.00 -16.52
C GLY A 356 5.35 -30.46 -16.96
N MET A 357 5.06 -31.42 -16.07
CA MET A 357 5.17 -32.86 -16.33
C MET A 357 4.14 -33.67 -15.54
N TYR A 358 3.85 -34.89 -16.00
CA TYR A 358 3.04 -35.81 -15.23
C TYR A 358 3.87 -36.42 -14.09
N LEU A 359 3.36 -36.36 -12.87
CA LEU A 359 3.95 -37.05 -11.72
C LEU A 359 2.83 -37.61 -10.84
N ARG A 360 2.94 -38.89 -10.48
CA ARG A 360 2.12 -39.49 -9.43
C ARG A 360 2.99 -40.09 -8.36
N THR A 361 2.65 -39.78 -7.11
CA THR A 361 3.27 -40.36 -5.92
C THR A 361 2.71 -41.76 -5.62
N HIS A 362 3.45 -42.55 -4.84
CA HIS A 362 2.82 -43.57 -4.00
C HIS A 362 1.90 -42.90 -2.97
N PRO A 363 0.90 -43.59 -2.40
CA PRO A 363 0.16 -43.03 -1.27
C PRO A 363 1.11 -42.57 -0.16
N MET A 364 0.97 -41.33 0.28
CA MET A 364 1.86 -40.69 1.25
C MET A 364 1.12 -40.38 2.56
N LYS A 365 1.79 -40.62 3.69
CA LYS A 365 1.34 -40.18 5.02
C LYS A 365 2.53 -39.92 5.92
N ASP A 366 2.51 -38.81 6.67
CA ASP A 366 3.63 -38.34 7.49
C ASP A 366 4.94 -38.19 6.67
N ASP A 367 4.80 -37.89 5.36
CA ASP A 367 5.85 -37.89 4.34
C ASP A 367 6.58 -39.23 4.12
N LEU A 368 5.90 -40.33 4.40
CA LEU A 368 6.38 -41.66 4.14
C LEU A 368 5.48 -42.35 3.12
N VAL A 369 6.10 -43.16 2.27
CA VAL A 369 5.37 -44.07 1.37
C VAL A 369 4.60 -45.09 2.22
N VAL A 370 3.30 -45.15 2.02
CA VAL A 370 2.40 -46.10 2.69
C VAL A 370 1.63 -46.96 1.68
N GLY A 371 0.95 -48.00 2.17
CA GLY A 371 0.14 -48.86 1.31
C GLY A 371 -1.10 -48.15 0.75
N ALA A 372 -1.69 -48.71 -0.30
CA ALA A 372 -2.95 -48.25 -0.87
C ALA A 372 -4.02 -48.03 0.20
N GLY A 373 -4.72 -46.89 0.12
CA GLY A 373 -5.78 -46.51 1.07
C GLY A 373 -5.32 -46.10 2.47
N LYS A 374 -4.01 -45.88 2.68
CA LYS A 374 -3.46 -45.49 3.99
C LYS A 374 -2.90 -44.06 4.05
N GLY A 375 -2.88 -43.35 2.93
CA GLY A 375 -2.36 -42.00 2.80
C GLY A 375 -2.87 -41.34 1.52
N THR A 376 -2.70 -40.02 1.43
CA THR A 376 -3.14 -39.20 0.29
C THR A 376 -2.37 -39.59 -0.96
N THR A 377 -3.06 -39.67 -2.10
CA THR A 377 -2.40 -39.80 -3.41
C THR A 377 -2.23 -38.41 -4.01
N TYR A 378 -0.97 -38.01 -4.25
CA TYR A 378 -0.65 -36.73 -4.89
C TYR A 378 -0.35 -36.95 -6.37
N ILE A 379 -1.01 -36.18 -7.24
CA ILE A 379 -0.84 -36.20 -8.69
C ILE A 379 -0.60 -34.78 -9.18
N THR A 380 0.54 -34.57 -9.85
CA THR A 380 0.79 -33.41 -10.71
C THR A 380 0.33 -33.74 -12.12
N GLY A 381 -0.62 -32.97 -12.64
CA GLY A 381 -1.18 -33.12 -13.97
C GLY A 381 -0.13 -32.86 -15.06
N ALA A 382 -0.29 -33.51 -16.20
CA ALA A 382 0.51 -33.21 -17.37
C ALA A 382 0.03 -31.88 -17.98
N ALA A 383 0.96 -31.00 -18.36
CA ALA A 383 0.65 -29.68 -18.89
C ALA A 383 -0.21 -29.73 -20.16
N ALA A 384 -1.27 -28.94 -20.18
CA ALA A 384 -2.16 -28.75 -21.32
C ALA A 384 -1.57 -27.80 -22.38
N GLY A 385 -0.65 -26.92 -21.96
CA GLY A 385 0.15 -26.05 -22.84
C GLY A 385 1.41 -26.73 -23.36
N ASP A 386 2.50 -25.97 -23.41
CA ASP A 386 3.82 -26.45 -23.83
C ASP A 386 4.66 -26.93 -22.63
N GLY A 387 4.79 -28.26 -22.50
CA GLY A 387 5.66 -28.90 -21.52
C GLY A 387 7.01 -29.37 -22.11
N GLN A 388 7.43 -28.86 -23.27
CA GLN A 388 8.74 -29.19 -23.83
C GLN A 388 9.88 -28.61 -22.98
N GLY A 389 10.92 -29.40 -22.73
CA GLY A 389 12.08 -29.00 -21.93
C GLY A 389 11.91 -29.16 -20.41
N TYR A 390 10.70 -29.50 -19.95
CA TYR A 390 10.45 -29.90 -18.56
C TYR A 390 10.90 -31.35 -18.38
N THR A 391 12.17 -31.53 -18.00
CA THR A 391 12.82 -32.84 -17.89
C THR A 391 12.90 -33.30 -16.42
N TRP A 392 12.64 -34.59 -16.22
CA TRP A 392 12.75 -35.25 -14.92
C TRP A 392 14.15 -35.10 -14.29
N ASN A 393 14.21 -34.80 -12.99
CA ASN A 393 15.46 -34.72 -12.25
C ASN A 393 15.55 -35.79 -11.13
N PRO A 394 16.25 -36.92 -11.36
CA PRO A 394 16.33 -38.01 -10.39
C PRO A 394 17.14 -37.68 -9.12
N GLN A 395 17.83 -36.53 -9.07
CA GLN A 395 18.57 -36.09 -7.88
C GLN A 395 17.68 -35.36 -6.88
N ILE A 396 16.55 -34.83 -7.35
CA ILE A 396 15.60 -34.03 -6.57
C ILE A 396 14.35 -34.87 -6.27
N ALA A 397 13.91 -35.62 -7.27
CA ALA A 397 12.75 -36.46 -7.12
C ALA A 397 13.09 -37.71 -6.27
N GLY A 398 12.31 -37.91 -5.22
CA GLY A 398 12.56 -38.94 -4.21
C GLY A 398 11.77 -40.23 -4.44
N ASP A 399 12.00 -41.19 -3.55
CA ASP A 399 11.36 -42.52 -3.53
C ASP A 399 9.82 -42.48 -3.40
N TYR A 400 9.24 -41.31 -3.15
CA TYR A 400 7.79 -41.10 -3.18
C TYR A 400 7.20 -41.21 -4.59
N THR A 401 7.99 -41.08 -5.66
CA THR A 401 7.46 -41.07 -7.03
C THR A 401 7.15 -42.48 -7.52
N ALA A 402 5.89 -42.73 -7.86
CA ALA A 402 5.45 -44.01 -8.41
C ALA A 402 5.49 -44.04 -9.94
N VAL A 403 5.05 -42.96 -10.59
CA VAL A 403 5.01 -42.83 -12.06
C VAL A 403 5.34 -41.39 -12.44
N TYR A 404 6.08 -41.20 -13.53
CA TYR A 404 6.30 -39.89 -14.12
C TYR A 404 6.34 -39.95 -15.65
N LYS A 405 6.04 -38.84 -16.30
CA LYS A 405 6.21 -38.64 -17.74
C LYS A 405 6.58 -37.18 -18.01
N ASP A 406 7.71 -36.95 -18.68
CA ASP A 406 8.29 -35.64 -18.93
C ASP A 406 8.28 -35.29 -20.43
N ASN A 407 8.59 -34.03 -20.77
CA ASN A 407 8.64 -33.53 -22.16
C ASN A 407 7.37 -33.84 -22.98
N GLN A 408 6.21 -33.50 -22.44
CA GLN A 408 4.89 -33.70 -23.06
C GLN A 408 4.23 -32.36 -23.36
N GLU A 409 3.27 -32.32 -24.27
CA GLU A 409 2.45 -31.13 -24.56
C GLU A 409 0.98 -31.52 -24.78
N ALA A 410 0.09 -30.52 -24.86
CA ALA A 410 -1.31 -30.70 -25.22
C ALA A 410 -1.98 -31.83 -24.41
N SER A 411 -1.68 -31.90 -23.11
CA SER A 411 -2.11 -33.00 -22.26
C SER A 411 -3.44 -32.71 -21.58
N TYR A 412 -4.11 -33.77 -21.13
CA TYR A 412 -5.35 -33.67 -20.37
C TYR A 412 -5.51 -34.87 -19.44
N GLN A 413 -6.36 -34.71 -18.44
CA GLN A 413 -6.72 -35.77 -17.52
C GLN A 413 -8.24 -35.95 -17.51
N THR A 414 -8.69 -37.20 -17.51
CA THR A 414 -10.09 -37.54 -17.28
C THR A 414 -10.20 -38.21 -15.91
N VAL A 415 -11.14 -37.74 -15.11
CA VAL A 415 -11.37 -38.24 -13.76
C VAL A 415 -12.81 -38.70 -13.64
N SER A 416 -13.04 -39.90 -13.10
CA SER A 416 -14.37 -40.40 -12.75
C SER A 416 -14.43 -40.67 -11.25
N VAL A 417 -15.53 -40.28 -10.63
CA VAL A 417 -15.77 -40.43 -9.20
C VAL A 417 -17.09 -41.16 -9.02
N SER A 418 -17.08 -42.24 -8.26
CA SER A 418 -18.27 -43.01 -7.90
C SER A 418 -18.24 -43.40 -6.43
N ALA A 419 -19.32 -44.01 -5.94
CA ALA A 419 -19.35 -44.59 -4.60
C ALA A 419 -18.26 -45.64 -4.35
N GLU A 420 -17.67 -46.25 -5.39
CA GLU A 420 -16.66 -47.31 -5.25
C GLU A 420 -15.22 -46.80 -5.35
N ARG A 421 -14.97 -45.79 -6.19
CA ARG A 421 -13.60 -45.34 -6.49
C ARG A 421 -13.52 -43.93 -7.08
N ILE A 422 -12.31 -43.38 -7.04
CA ILE A 422 -11.87 -42.31 -7.94
C ILE A 422 -10.92 -42.95 -8.96
N ALA A 423 -11.18 -42.80 -10.26
CA ALA A 423 -10.30 -43.29 -11.32
C ALA A 423 -9.82 -42.12 -12.19
N ILE A 424 -8.50 -42.07 -12.43
CA ILE A 424 -7.84 -41.00 -13.19
C ILE A 424 -7.07 -41.62 -14.35
N THR A 425 -7.23 -41.05 -15.55
CA THR A 425 -6.40 -41.34 -16.73
C THR A 425 -5.75 -40.05 -17.21
N SER A 426 -4.42 -40.06 -17.31
CA SER A 426 -3.63 -38.94 -17.85
C SER A 426 -3.16 -39.30 -19.25
N THR A 427 -3.38 -38.39 -20.21
CA THR A 427 -3.03 -38.59 -21.62
C THR A 427 -2.28 -37.37 -22.13
N SER A 428 -1.20 -37.60 -22.88
CA SER A 428 -0.36 -36.54 -23.45
C SER A 428 -0.14 -36.73 -24.94
N ARG A 429 0.15 -35.63 -25.63
CA ARG A 429 0.66 -35.63 -26.99
C ARG A 429 2.17 -35.62 -26.96
N ASP A 430 2.78 -36.55 -27.70
CA ASP A 430 4.21 -36.52 -27.95
C ASP A 430 4.51 -35.37 -28.95
N PRO A 431 5.34 -34.38 -28.56
CA PRO A 431 5.60 -33.20 -29.39
C PRO A 431 6.34 -33.51 -30.70
N GLN A 432 7.08 -34.62 -30.76
CA GLN A 432 7.87 -34.99 -31.95
C GLN A 432 7.04 -35.75 -32.98
N THR A 433 6.14 -36.62 -32.52
CA THR A 433 5.33 -37.49 -33.38
C THR A 433 3.91 -36.97 -33.59
N GLY A 434 3.45 -36.08 -32.70
CA GLY A 434 2.07 -35.60 -32.64
C GLY A 434 1.05 -36.64 -32.18
N ALA A 435 1.49 -37.83 -31.75
CA ALA A 435 0.62 -38.92 -31.33
C ALA A 435 0.23 -38.80 -29.85
N TYR A 436 -1.04 -39.11 -29.55
CA TYR A 436 -1.52 -39.16 -28.17
C TYR A 436 -1.29 -40.55 -27.56
N SER A 437 -0.83 -40.59 -26.30
CA SER A 437 -0.67 -41.83 -25.54
C SER A 437 -1.02 -41.62 -24.07
N VAL A 438 -1.57 -42.68 -23.45
CA VAL A 438 -1.87 -42.70 -22.02
C VAL A 438 -0.55 -42.73 -21.25
N ASN A 439 -0.36 -41.74 -20.36
CA ASN A 439 0.77 -41.67 -19.45
C ASN A 439 0.60 -42.66 -18.30
N ASP A 440 -0.61 -42.72 -17.73
CA ASP A 440 -0.91 -43.49 -16.54
C ASP A 440 -2.43 -43.68 -16.36
N THR A 441 -2.81 -44.71 -15.61
CA THR A 441 -4.19 -44.93 -15.15
C THR A 441 -4.15 -45.45 -13.72
N VAL A 442 -4.84 -44.77 -12.81
CA VAL A 442 -4.83 -45.06 -11.38
C VAL A 442 -6.24 -45.06 -10.80
N GLU A 443 -6.47 -45.94 -9.81
CA GLU A 443 -7.72 -46.02 -9.07
C GLU A 443 -7.47 -45.89 -7.55
N ILE A 444 -8.26 -45.06 -6.89
CA ILE A 444 -8.32 -44.93 -5.43
C ILE A 444 -9.65 -45.56 -4.98
N THR A 445 -9.58 -46.68 -4.28
CA THR A 445 -10.76 -47.51 -3.92
C THR A 445 -11.11 -47.45 -2.43
N GLN A 446 -10.33 -46.73 -1.64
CA GLN A 446 -10.52 -46.58 -0.19
C GLN A 446 -10.40 -45.11 0.16
N SER A 447 -11.41 -44.58 0.85
CA SER A 447 -11.38 -43.23 1.39
C SER A 447 -10.71 -43.20 2.77
N LEU A 448 -10.02 -42.11 3.06
CA LEU A 448 -9.30 -41.86 4.29
C LEU A 448 -10.22 -41.26 5.35
N SER A 449 -10.04 -41.68 6.59
CA SER A 449 -10.71 -41.08 7.74
C SER A 449 -10.01 -39.78 8.15
N SER A 450 -10.77 -38.72 8.41
CA SER A 450 -10.24 -37.52 9.06
C SER A 450 -9.95 -37.78 10.55
N SER A 451 -8.99 -37.04 11.10
CA SER A 451 -8.64 -37.03 12.54
C SER A 451 -9.11 -35.74 13.24
N LEU A 452 -10.10 -35.07 12.65
CA LEU A 452 -10.55 -33.73 13.05
C LEU A 452 -11.67 -33.74 14.10
N ALA A 453 -12.09 -34.90 14.63
CA ALA A 453 -13.19 -34.98 15.59
C ALA A 453 -12.97 -34.10 16.85
N ASP A 454 -11.72 -34.04 17.33
CA ASP A 454 -11.31 -33.21 18.46
C ASP A 454 -10.58 -31.92 18.04
N TRP A 455 -10.47 -31.65 16.74
CA TRP A 455 -9.82 -30.44 16.25
C TRP A 455 -10.69 -29.24 16.57
N VAL A 456 -10.11 -28.30 17.33
CA VAL A 456 -10.74 -27.02 17.62
C VAL A 456 -10.19 -26.00 16.63
N PRO A 457 -11.07 -25.40 15.81
CA PRO A 457 -10.66 -24.38 14.88
C PRO A 457 -10.06 -23.16 15.60
N PRO A 458 -8.97 -22.55 15.10
CA PRO A 458 -8.39 -21.36 15.73
C PRO A 458 -9.38 -20.18 15.72
N ALA A 459 -9.26 -19.30 16.71
CA ALA A 459 -10.08 -18.09 16.75
C ALA A 459 -9.84 -17.24 15.50
N SER A 460 -10.91 -16.74 14.88
CA SER A 460 -10.78 -15.78 13.78
C SER A 460 -9.97 -14.57 14.24
N PRO A 461 -9.03 -14.08 13.42
CA PRO A 461 -8.29 -12.87 13.75
C PRO A 461 -9.25 -11.69 13.91
N GLU A 462 -8.95 -10.81 14.86
CA GLU A 462 -9.62 -9.52 14.93
C GLU A 462 -9.41 -8.78 13.61
N PRO A 463 -10.44 -8.10 13.04
CA PRO A 463 -10.30 -7.37 11.79
C PRO A 463 -9.12 -6.40 11.87
N VAL A 464 -8.02 -6.75 11.19
CA VAL A 464 -6.97 -5.79 10.87
C VAL A 464 -7.53 -5.01 9.71
N LEU A 465 -8.15 -3.87 10.04
CA LEU A 465 -8.63 -2.92 9.05
C LEU A 465 -7.46 -2.57 8.14
N ASP A 466 -7.70 -2.65 6.83
CA ASP A 466 -6.90 -1.91 5.86
C ASP A 466 -6.62 -0.53 6.46
N LYS A 467 -5.35 -0.14 6.56
CA LYS A 467 -4.95 1.12 7.18
C LYS A 467 -5.67 2.32 6.54
N ASP A 468 -6.07 2.17 5.27
CA ASP A 468 -6.76 3.17 4.48
C ASP A 468 -8.29 3.00 4.52
N PHE A 469 -8.82 1.94 5.12
CA PHE A 469 -10.26 1.81 5.41
C PHE A 469 -10.61 2.53 6.72
N PRO A 470 -11.64 3.40 6.74
CA PRO A 470 -12.03 4.10 7.95
C PRO A 470 -12.67 3.14 8.97
N PRO A 471 -12.16 3.02 10.21
CA PRO A 471 -12.79 2.18 11.24
C PRO A 471 -14.25 2.57 11.48
N LEU A 472 -15.14 1.58 11.52
CA LEU A 472 -16.53 1.77 11.92
C LEU A 472 -16.66 1.66 13.45
N VAL A 473 -16.85 2.80 14.12
CA VAL A 473 -16.97 2.89 15.58
C VAL A 473 -18.37 3.40 15.94
N GLU A 474 -19.12 2.61 16.70
CA GLU A 474 -20.49 2.96 17.13
C GLU A 474 -21.42 3.36 15.95
N GLY A 475 -21.26 2.70 14.79
CA GLY A 475 -22.04 2.98 13.59
C GLY A 475 -21.60 4.24 12.84
N THR A 476 -20.42 4.80 13.13
CA THR A 476 -19.83 5.94 12.42
C THR A 476 -18.45 5.57 11.88
N TYR A 477 -18.22 5.78 10.58
CA TYR A 477 -16.92 5.63 9.95
C TYR A 477 -16.01 6.78 10.38
N GLN A 478 -14.98 6.48 11.16
CA GLN A 478 -14.02 7.46 11.66
C GLN A 478 -12.89 7.66 10.65
N ILE A 479 -12.71 8.90 10.22
CA ILE A 479 -11.73 9.30 9.22
C ILE A 479 -10.63 10.07 9.93
N SER A 480 -9.41 9.58 9.82
CA SER A 480 -8.25 10.11 10.53
C SER A 480 -7.06 10.38 9.60
N THR A 481 -7.11 9.96 8.35
CA THR A 481 -6.02 10.19 7.39
C THR A 481 -6.55 10.68 6.03
N PRO A 482 -5.72 11.38 5.25
CA PRO A 482 -6.01 11.71 3.86
C PRO A 482 -6.41 10.48 3.02
N GLU A 483 -5.73 9.33 3.22
CA GLU A 483 -5.98 8.09 2.49
C GLU A 483 -7.35 7.48 2.84
N GLN A 484 -7.77 7.55 4.10
CA GLN A 484 -9.10 7.12 4.53
C GLN A 484 -10.18 7.98 3.91
N LEU A 485 -9.97 9.30 3.83
CA LEU A 485 -10.91 10.20 3.17
C LEU A 485 -10.98 9.93 1.65
N ARG A 486 -9.84 9.65 1.01
CA ARG A 486 -9.79 9.24 -0.41
C ARG A 486 -10.48 7.88 -0.63
N TYR A 487 -10.31 6.94 0.29
CA TYR A 487 -11.00 5.65 0.24
C TYR A 487 -12.52 5.85 0.30
N VAL A 488 -13.01 6.68 1.23
CA VAL A 488 -14.43 7.06 1.31
C VAL A 488 -14.90 7.66 0.01
N SER A 489 -14.15 8.62 -0.52
CA SER A 489 -14.46 9.31 -1.77
C SER A 489 -14.54 8.37 -2.99
N ASN A 490 -13.69 7.34 -3.07
CA ASN A 490 -13.61 6.45 -4.23
C ASN A 490 -14.51 5.20 -4.15
N ASN A 491 -14.96 4.83 -2.95
CA ASN A 491 -15.76 3.63 -2.71
C ASN A 491 -17.14 4.00 -2.13
N PHE A 492 -17.73 5.11 -2.56
CA PHE A 492 -19.03 5.57 -2.08
C PHE A 492 -20.16 5.06 -3.00
N GLY A 493 -21.19 4.42 -2.46
CA GLY A 493 -22.31 3.90 -3.27
C GLY A 493 -23.01 2.68 -2.69
N ASP A 494 -23.88 2.08 -3.49
CA ASP A 494 -24.59 0.83 -3.17
C ASP A 494 -23.86 -0.35 -3.82
N GLY A 495 -23.50 -1.37 -3.03
CA GLY A 495 -22.81 -2.57 -3.53
C GLY A 495 -21.82 -3.17 -2.53
N PHE A 496 -21.38 -4.40 -2.79
CA PHE A 496 -20.38 -5.07 -1.95
C PHE A 496 -19.03 -4.35 -2.06
N GLY A 497 -18.44 -3.97 -0.92
CA GLY A 497 -17.21 -3.17 -0.87
C GLY A 497 -17.39 -1.67 -1.06
N GLN A 498 -18.63 -1.19 -1.24
CA GLN A 498 -18.98 0.23 -1.25
C GLN A 498 -19.43 0.68 0.14
N LEU A 499 -19.22 1.96 0.43
CA LEU A 499 -19.60 2.66 1.65
C LEU A 499 -20.98 3.31 1.45
N PRO A 500 -21.89 3.17 2.42
CA PRO A 500 -23.30 3.51 2.25
C PRO A 500 -23.54 5.01 2.03
N LEU A 501 -24.39 5.34 1.05
CA LEU A 501 -24.81 6.72 0.76
C LEU A 501 -25.63 7.36 1.89
N ASP A 502 -26.24 6.56 2.76
CA ASP A 502 -26.97 6.98 3.96
C ASP A 502 -26.14 6.79 5.25
N GLY A 503 -24.84 6.50 5.13
CA GLY A 503 -23.93 6.24 6.23
C GLY A 503 -23.60 7.46 7.10
N ARG A 504 -22.95 7.19 8.25
CA ARG A 504 -22.41 8.23 9.15
C ARG A 504 -20.89 8.24 9.05
N TYR A 505 -20.33 9.40 8.78
CA TYR A 505 -18.90 9.63 8.62
C TYR A 505 -18.48 10.76 9.54
N ALA A 506 -17.38 10.59 10.26
CA ALA A 506 -16.87 11.63 11.16
C ALA A 506 -15.35 11.78 11.05
N LEU A 507 -14.87 13.02 10.99
CA LEU A 507 -13.45 13.29 11.14
C LEU A 507 -13.04 13.10 12.60
N THR A 508 -11.79 12.65 12.81
CA THR A 508 -11.17 12.54 14.14
C THR A 508 -9.90 13.38 14.28
N ARG A 509 -9.48 14.02 13.18
CA ARG A 509 -8.41 14.99 13.11
C ARG A 509 -8.56 15.86 11.86
N ASP A 510 -7.79 16.95 11.81
CA ASP A 510 -7.64 17.75 10.60
C ASP A 510 -6.94 16.95 9.50
N ILE A 511 -7.40 17.09 8.25
CA ILE A 511 -6.91 16.32 7.09
C ILE A 511 -6.34 17.28 6.05
N ASP A 512 -5.15 16.98 5.52
CA ASP A 512 -4.54 17.74 4.43
C ASP A 512 -4.51 16.92 3.14
N LEU A 513 -5.10 17.44 2.08
CA LEU A 513 -5.21 16.82 0.76
C LEU A 513 -4.23 17.39 -0.27
N GLN A 514 -3.36 18.36 0.06
CA GLN A 514 -2.50 19.05 -0.92
C GLN A 514 -1.65 18.10 -1.81
N GLN A 515 -1.21 16.96 -1.27
CA GLN A 515 -0.41 15.95 -1.99
C GLN A 515 -1.21 14.76 -2.50
N LEU A 516 -2.49 14.65 -2.13
CA LEU A 516 -3.37 13.62 -2.67
C LEU A 516 -3.99 14.06 -3.99
N ARG A 517 -4.19 13.06 -4.85
CA ARG A 517 -4.84 13.18 -6.15
C ARG A 517 -5.99 12.17 -6.24
N GLY A 518 -6.95 12.43 -7.11
CA GLY A 518 -8.07 11.54 -7.39
C GLY A 518 -9.17 11.57 -6.35
N PHE A 519 -9.40 12.72 -5.69
CA PHE A 519 -10.60 12.91 -4.87
C PHE A 519 -11.83 13.07 -5.78
N ARG A 520 -12.84 12.23 -5.55
CA ARG A 520 -14.16 12.29 -6.18
C ARG A 520 -15.18 12.93 -5.24
N PRO A 521 -15.97 13.93 -5.70
CA PRO A 521 -17.03 14.52 -4.89
C PRO A 521 -17.99 13.45 -4.34
N LEU A 522 -18.33 13.53 -3.05
CA LEU A 522 -19.24 12.56 -2.43
C LEU A 522 -20.65 12.66 -3.04
N GLY A 523 -21.39 11.54 -3.04
CA GLY A 523 -22.76 11.51 -3.59
C GLY A 523 -22.81 11.55 -5.12
N LEU A 524 -21.74 11.06 -5.78
CA LEU A 524 -21.72 10.73 -7.20
C LEU A 524 -21.34 9.23 -7.34
N PRO A 525 -22.05 8.43 -8.14
CA PRO A 525 -21.70 7.02 -8.32
C PRO A 525 -20.36 6.88 -9.03
N ALA A 526 -19.56 5.88 -8.63
CA ALA A 526 -18.33 5.51 -9.31
C ALA A 526 -18.66 5.05 -10.75
N GLY A 527 -18.39 5.90 -11.74
CA GLY A 527 -18.46 5.54 -13.16
C GLY A 527 -19.64 6.10 -13.97
N ASN A 528 -20.53 6.94 -13.42
CA ASN A 528 -21.62 7.54 -14.20
C ASN A 528 -22.04 8.93 -13.70
N ALA A 529 -21.28 9.96 -14.04
CA ALA A 529 -21.61 11.36 -13.75
C ALA A 529 -22.79 11.92 -14.59
N GLY A 530 -23.23 11.16 -15.62
CA GLY A 530 -24.26 11.57 -16.57
C GLY A 530 -25.71 11.28 -16.18
N ASP A 531 -25.94 10.40 -15.20
CA ASP A 531 -27.28 10.07 -14.71
C ASP A 531 -27.58 10.81 -13.40
N ALA A 532 -28.87 11.00 -13.11
CA ALA A 532 -29.35 11.47 -11.81
C ALA A 532 -29.13 10.38 -10.74
N GLY A 533 -27.86 10.00 -10.51
CA GLY A 533 -27.45 9.06 -9.50
C GLY A 533 -27.86 9.51 -8.10
N PRO A 534 -27.94 8.59 -7.13
CA PRO A 534 -28.39 8.91 -5.77
C PRO A 534 -27.40 9.88 -5.11
N GLY A 535 -27.91 10.99 -4.59
CA GLY A 535 -27.12 11.93 -3.78
C GLY A 535 -26.75 11.34 -2.43
N PHE A 536 -25.76 11.93 -1.76
CA PHE A 536 -25.42 11.58 -0.38
C PHE A 536 -26.58 11.94 0.56
N THR A 537 -27.13 10.96 1.26
CA THR A 537 -28.29 11.13 2.18
C THR A 537 -27.92 10.87 3.65
N GLY A 538 -26.66 10.52 3.91
CA GLY A 538 -26.12 10.27 5.23
C GLY A 538 -25.66 11.53 5.97
N THR A 539 -24.83 11.35 6.99
CA THR A 539 -24.23 12.44 7.77
C THR A 539 -22.72 12.46 7.61
N PHE A 540 -22.16 13.59 7.17
CA PHE A 540 -20.74 13.87 7.25
C PHE A 540 -20.50 14.92 8.33
N ASP A 541 -19.91 14.48 9.44
CA ASP A 541 -19.62 15.29 10.62
C ASP A 541 -18.12 15.64 10.65
N GLY A 542 -17.77 16.90 10.46
CA GLY A 542 -16.39 17.33 10.64
C GLY A 542 -15.94 17.23 12.10
N ALA A 543 -16.86 17.09 13.06
CA ALA A 543 -16.58 16.96 14.49
C ALA A 543 -15.65 18.06 15.05
N GLY A 544 -15.66 19.25 14.44
CA GLY A 544 -14.77 20.35 14.81
C GLY A 544 -13.43 20.39 14.03
N HIS A 545 -13.21 19.47 13.09
CA HIS A 545 -12.00 19.37 12.28
C HIS A 545 -12.13 20.00 10.89
N SER A 546 -10.98 20.25 10.26
CA SER A 546 -10.89 20.85 8.93
C SER A 546 -10.22 19.95 7.91
N ILE A 547 -10.64 20.05 6.65
CA ILE A 547 -9.96 19.49 5.48
C ILE A 547 -9.29 20.65 4.73
N THR A 548 -8.00 20.53 4.42
CA THR A 548 -7.23 21.53 3.65
C THR A 548 -6.77 20.99 2.30
N GLY A 549 -6.52 21.87 1.33
CA GLY A 549 -5.85 21.51 0.08
C GLY A 549 -6.69 20.72 -0.91
N LEU A 550 -8.03 20.77 -0.79
CA LEU A 550 -8.93 20.12 -1.74
C LEU A 550 -8.86 20.83 -3.10
N ASN A 551 -8.40 20.11 -4.13
CA ASN A 551 -8.24 20.63 -5.48
C ASN A 551 -9.16 19.88 -6.46
N LEU A 552 -9.97 20.61 -7.22
CA LEU A 552 -10.84 20.08 -8.27
C LEU A 552 -10.54 20.85 -9.57
N GLY A 553 -9.80 20.25 -10.51
CA GLY A 553 -9.47 20.92 -11.79
C GLY A 553 -8.16 20.48 -12.43
N TYR A 554 -7.25 19.82 -11.69
CA TYR A 554 -6.01 19.21 -12.24
C TYR A 554 -6.15 17.69 -12.48
N ASP A 555 -7.09 17.03 -11.81
CA ASP A 555 -7.30 15.57 -11.85
C ASP A 555 -8.40 15.18 -12.86
N GLN A 556 -8.12 15.34 -14.15
CA GLN A 556 -9.00 14.87 -15.23
C GLN A 556 -9.03 13.33 -15.27
N GLY A 557 -9.96 12.73 -14.54
CA GLY A 557 -10.19 11.28 -14.51
C GLY A 557 -11.53 10.84 -13.88
N TRP A 558 -12.41 11.78 -13.53
CA TRP A 558 -13.76 11.51 -13.00
C TRP A 558 -14.88 12.21 -13.77
N GLU A 559 -14.57 13.24 -14.56
CA GLU A 559 -15.49 13.87 -15.51
C GLU A 559 -15.55 12.98 -16.76
N LEU A 560 -16.71 12.36 -17.00
CA LEU A 560 -16.97 11.58 -18.22
C LEU A 560 -17.12 12.53 -19.42
N ASP A 561 -16.66 12.07 -20.59
CA ASP A 561 -16.72 12.74 -21.90
C ASP A 561 -17.97 13.64 -22.09
N GLY A 562 -17.76 14.95 -21.90
CA GLY A 562 -18.65 16.01 -22.42
C GLY A 562 -19.93 16.32 -21.65
N LYS A 563 -20.03 16.05 -20.33
CA LYS A 563 -21.21 16.46 -19.51
C LYS A 563 -20.85 17.20 -18.22
N PRO A 564 -21.52 18.33 -17.91
CA PRO A 564 -21.26 19.13 -16.70
C PRO A 564 -21.72 18.41 -15.42
N SER A 565 -20.82 18.23 -14.46
CA SER A 565 -21.07 17.53 -13.19
C SER A 565 -21.06 18.48 -11.98
N PRO A 566 -21.98 18.32 -11.00
CA PRO A 566 -21.94 19.11 -9.78
C PRO A 566 -20.62 18.94 -9.03
N SER A 567 -19.96 20.05 -8.68
CA SER A 567 -18.63 20.06 -8.08
C SER A 567 -18.63 20.64 -6.66
N GLY A 568 -17.85 20.03 -5.78
CA GLY A 568 -17.68 20.40 -4.38
C GLY A 568 -17.06 19.27 -3.58
N PHE A 569 -16.92 19.43 -2.26
CA PHE A 569 -16.61 18.29 -1.38
C PHE A 569 -17.66 17.17 -1.53
N VAL A 570 -18.92 17.57 -1.65
CA VAL A 570 -20.06 16.75 -2.04
C VAL A 570 -20.54 17.22 -3.43
N GLY A 571 -20.71 16.31 -4.37
CA GLY A 571 -21.32 16.65 -5.66
C GLY A 571 -22.80 16.93 -5.48
N ARG A 572 -23.53 15.94 -4.91
CA ARG A 572 -24.97 16.03 -4.62
C ARG A 572 -25.27 15.63 -3.18
N LEU A 573 -25.85 16.55 -2.40
CA LEU A 573 -26.42 16.27 -1.09
C LEU A 573 -27.94 16.06 -1.23
N GLY A 574 -28.39 14.83 -1.02
CA GLY A 574 -29.78 14.42 -1.16
C GLY A 574 -30.65 14.71 0.07
N ALA A 575 -31.92 14.31 -0.02
CA ALA A 575 -32.91 14.60 1.01
C ALA A 575 -32.57 13.91 2.34
N GLY A 576 -32.53 14.68 3.42
CA GLY A 576 -32.12 14.19 4.74
C GLY A 576 -30.61 14.10 4.95
N GLY A 577 -29.80 14.32 3.91
CA GLY A 577 -28.34 14.39 4.03
C GLY A 577 -27.89 15.60 4.84
N VAL A 578 -26.84 15.42 5.64
CA VAL A 578 -26.30 16.45 6.55
C VAL A 578 -24.78 16.56 6.38
N VAL A 579 -24.29 17.78 6.17
CA VAL A 579 -22.87 18.12 6.36
C VAL A 579 -22.79 19.15 7.48
N ARG A 580 -22.04 18.84 8.53
CA ARG A 580 -21.94 19.72 9.69
C ARG A 580 -20.56 19.79 10.30
N ASP A 581 -20.32 20.84 11.07
CA ASP A 581 -19.14 21.01 11.93
C ASP A 581 -17.81 20.78 11.18
N LEU A 582 -17.75 21.25 9.93
CA LEU A 582 -16.66 20.98 8.99
C LEU A 582 -16.05 22.29 8.45
N GLY A 583 -14.73 22.38 8.52
CA GLY A 583 -13.96 23.41 7.83
C GLY A 583 -13.36 22.92 6.52
N LEU A 584 -13.51 23.67 5.42
CA LEU A 584 -12.78 23.45 4.18
C LEU A 584 -11.82 24.62 3.95
N GLY A 585 -10.54 24.41 4.20
CA GLY A 585 -9.49 25.41 4.01
C GLY A 585 -8.72 25.20 2.70
N ASP A 586 -8.20 26.28 2.13
CA ASP A 586 -7.33 26.21 0.95
C ASP A 586 -7.91 25.39 -0.21
N VAL A 587 -9.22 25.56 -0.48
CA VAL A 587 -9.85 24.93 -1.66
C VAL A 587 -9.38 25.62 -2.94
N SER A 588 -9.14 24.85 -4.00
CA SER A 588 -8.77 25.39 -5.32
C SER A 588 -9.55 24.65 -6.39
N PHE A 589 -10.67 25.21 -6.84
CA PHE A 589 -11.48 24.63 -7.92
C PHE A 589 -11.26 25.41 -9.20
N ARG A 590 -11.07 24.73 -10.34
CA ARG A 590 -10.73 25.38 -11.62
C ARG A 590 -11.55 24.83 -12.77
N ASP A 591 -12.04 25.74 -13.61
CA ASP A 591 -12.70 25.47 -14.90
C ASP A 591 -13.88 24.47 -14.83
N THR A 592 -14.56 24.37 -13.67
CA THR A 592 -15.65 23.42 -13.44
C THR A 592 -16.84 23.67 -14.37
N GLU A 593 -17.39 22.61 -14.98
CA GLU A 593 -18.44 22.75 -15.99
C GLU A 593 -19.88 22.74 -15.44
N GLY A 594 -20.13 22.12 -14.28
CA GLY A 594 -21.47 22.08 -13.64
C GLY A 594 -21.62 23.00 -12.42
N PRO A 595 -22.78 22.96 -11.72
CA PRO A 595 -22.99 23.74 -10.52
C PRO A 595 -21.91 23.49 -9.47
N VAL A 596 -21.28 24.56 -8.98
CA VAL A 596 -20.13 24.46 -8.08
C VAL A 596 -20.41 25.11 -6.74
N GLY A 597 -20.11 24.40 -5.67
CA GLY A 597 -20.09 24.93 -4.31
C GLY A 597 -18.90 24.40 -3.54
N GLY A 598 -18.33 25.24 -2.67
CA GLY A 598 -17.21 24.83 -1.82
C GLY A 598 -17.48 23.54 -1.04
N VAL A 599 -18.69 23.43 -0.47
CA VAL A 599 -19.15 22.21 0.21
C VAL A 599 -19.96 21.33 -0.73
N ALA A 600 -20.96 21.89 -1.42
CA ALA A 600 -21.88 21.09 -2.23
C ALA A 600 -22.17 21.72 -3.60
N GLY A 601 -22.03 20.97 -4.69
CA GLY A 601 -22.45 21.43 -6.02
C GLY A 601 -23.97 21.65 -6.08
N VAL A 602 -24.72 20.63 -5.68
CA VAL A 602 -26.19 20.66 -5.59
C VAL A 602 -26.65 20.12 -4.24
N VAL A 603 -27.62 20.80 -3.62
CA VAL A 603 -28.34 20.33 -2.44
C VAL A 603 -29.82 20.17 -2.78
N THR A 604 -30.36 18.96 -2.60
CA THR A 604 -31.78 18.65 -2.81
C THR A 604 -32.38 18.07 -1.53
N GLY A 605 -33.04 18.86 -0.69
CA GLY A 605 -33.57 18.36 0.58
C GLY A 605 -32.57 18.20 1.73
N GLY A 606 -31.29 18.56 1.52
CA GLY A 606 -30.21 18.41 2.50
C GLY A 606 -29.98 19.62 3.41
N THR A 607 -29.10 19.45 4.41
CA THR A 607 -28.75 20.48 5.41
C THR A 607 -27.24 20.69 5.52
N LEU A 608 -26.81 21.95 5.43
CA LEU A 608 -25.47 22.40 5.83
C LEU A 608 -25.58 23.24 7.09
N GLU A 609 -24.86 22.87 8.16
CA GLU A 609 -24.85 23.64 9.41
C GLU A 609 -23.43 23.75 9.98
N ARG A 610 -23.05 24.93 10.49
CA ARG A 610 -21.72 25.11 11.12
C ARG A 610 -20.56 24.70 10.22
N VAL A 611 -20.61 25.10 8.95
CA VAL A 611 -19.53 24.86 7.98
C VAL A 611 -18.84 26.16 7.55
N PHE A 612 -17.58 26.06 7.16
CA PHE A 612 -16.93 27.14 6.42
C PHE A 612 -16.12 26.69 5.24
N VAL A 613 -15.95 27.59 4.27
CA VAL A 613 -15.07 27.39 3.12
C VAL A 613 -14.17 28.61 2.93
N ALA A 614 -12.88 28.35 2.71
CA ALA A 614 -11.86 29.32 2.32
C ALA A 614 -11.03 28.79 1.15
N GLY A 615 -10.69 29.64 0.18
CA GLY A 615 -9.94 29.25 -1.02
C GLY A 615 -10.35 30.07 -2.26
N SER A 616 -10.22 29.46 -3.45
CA SER A 616 -10.70 30.01 -4.72
C SER A 616 -11.50 29.01 -5.55
N VAL A 617 -12.45 29.55 -6.32
CA VAL A 617 -13.10 28.86 -7.44
C VAL A 617 -12.89 29.74 -8.66
N ASP A 618 -12.09 29.27 -9.60
CA ASP A 618 -11.62 30.03 -10.76
C ASP A 618 -12.20 29.46 -12.05
N GLY A 619 -12.85 30.29 -12.88
CA GLY A 619 -13.36 29.88 -14.19
C GLY A 619 -14.59 28.97 -14.17
N ALA A 620 -15.44 29.01 -13.13
CA ALA A 620 -16.68 28.23 -13.09
C ALA A 620 -17.59 28.55 -14.28
N GLN A 621 -17.97 27.54 -15.08
CA GLN A 621 -18.73 27.75 -16.31
C GLN A 621 -20.24 27.90 -16.05
N ASP A 622 -20.77 27.23 -15.03
CA ASP A 622 -22.17 27.28 -14.60
C ASP A 622 -22.31 28.04 -13.26
N THR A 623 -23.42 27.82 -12.57
CA THR A 623 -23.82 28.49 -11.34
C THR A 623 -22.86 28.16 -10.20
N ALA A 624 -22.37 29.20 -9.53
CA ALA A 624 -21.34 29.07 -8.51
C ALA A 624 -21.76 29.71 -7.17
N GLY A 625 -21.50 29.01 -6.07
CA GLY A 625 -21.67 29.54 -4.73
C GLY A 625 -20.46 29.27 -3.83
N GLY A 626 -20.19 30.16 -2.87
CA GLY A 626 -19.10 29.94 -1.93
C GLY A 626 -19.27 28.69 -1.06
N LEU A 627 -20.52 28.32 -0.74
CA LEU A 627 -20.87 27.08 -0.02
C LEU A 627 -21.60 26.09 -0.93
N ILE A 628 -22.66 26.56 -1.62
CA ILE A 628 -23.58 25.73 -2.40
C ILE A 628 -23.77 26.33 -3.80
N GLY A 629 -23.61 25.53 -4.86
CA GLY A 629 -23.95 25.95 -6.22
C GLY A 629 -25.46 26.18 -6.37
N VAL A 630 -26.25 25.12 -6.28
CA VAL A 630 -27.73 25.16 -6.36
C VAL A 630 -28.37 24.57 -5.11
N LEU A 631 -29.33 25.29 -4.52
CA LEU A 631 -30.07 24.87 -3.32
C LEU A 631 -31.56 24.69 -3.62
N ASP A 632 -31.99 23.42 -3.69
CA ASP A 632 -33.35 22.99 -4.03
C ASP A 632 -34.02 22.27 -2.84
N GLY A 633 -34.77 23.01 -2.02
CA GLY A 633 -35.58 22.40 -0.95
C GLY A 633 -34.81 22.00 0.30
N GLY A 634 -33.73 22.69 0.68
CA GLY A 634 -32.89 22.39 1.85
C GLY A 634 -32.55 23.61 2.72
N SER A 635 -31.50 23.51 3.54
CA SER A 635 -31.06 24.64 4.35
C SER A 635 -29.55 24.79 4.49
N VAL A 636 -29.10 26.03 4.64
CA VAL A 636 -27.76 26.38 5.10
C VAL A 636 -27.87 27.37 6.27
N THR A 637 -27.29 27.01 7.40
CA THR A 637 -27.36 27.82 8.62
C THR A 637 -26.04 27.93 9.35
N ASP A 638 -25.80 29.07 10.02
CA ASP A 638 -24.65 29.26 10.90
C ASP A 638 -23.33 28.90 10.22
N SER A 639 -23.10 29.46 9.02
CA SER A 639 -22.00 29.05 8.13
C SER A 639 -21.40 30.27 7.43
N TYR A 640 -20.14 30.20 7.01
CA TYR A 640 -19.51 31.34 6.32
C TYR A 640 -18.60 30.92 5.16
N ALA A 641 -18.43 31.82 4.19
CA ALA A 641 -17.52 31.61 3.08
C ALA A 641 -16.64 32.83 2.84
N THR A 642 -15.32 32.59 2.78
CA THR A 642 -14.31 33.58 2.40
C THR A 642 -13.71 33.29 1.02
N VAL A 643 -14.33 32.40 0.26
CA VAL A 643 -13.89 31.94 -1.07
C VAL A 643 -13.95 33.07 -2.09
N ASN A 644 -12.87 33.28 -2.83
CA ASN A 644 -12.91 34.15 -4.00
C ASN A 644 -13.50 33.37 -5.19
N LEU A 645 -14.50 33.93 -5.85
CA LEU A 645 -15.22 33.29 -6.93
C LEU A 645 -14.99 34.08 -8.23
N ASP A 646 -14.56 33.38 -9.26
CA ASP A 646 -14.58 33.80 -10.67
C ASP A 646 -15.47 32.84 -11.47
N GLY A 647 -16.64 33.31 -11.89
CA GLY A 647 -17.64 32.51 -12.60
C GLY A 647 -18.12 33.16 -13.89
N LYS A 648 -18.71 32.37 -14.78
CA LYS A 648 -19.25 32.86 -16.07
C LYS A 648 -20.77 33.03 -16.06
N ALA A 649 -21.47 32.34 -15.15
CA ALA A 649 -22.93 32.39 -14.97
C ALA A 649 -23.31 33.04 -13.63
N THR A 650 -24.48 32.70 -13.06
CA THR A 650 -24.91 33.25 -11.77
C THR A 650 -23.96 32.82 -10.66
N THR A 651 -23.38 33.79 -9.95
CA THR A 651 -22.34 33.55 -8.93
C THR A 651 -22.65 34.31 -7.63
N ALA A 652 -22.46 33.68 -6.47
CA ALA A 652 -22.64 34.37 -5.20
C ALA A 652 -21.82 33.84 -4.01
N GLY A 653 -21.63 34.68 -3.01
CA GLY A 653 -20.72 34.39 -1.89
C GLY A 653 -21.13 33.24 -0.98
N LEU A 654 -22.41 32.83 -0.91
CA LEU A 654 -22.87 31.65 -0.16
C LEU A 654 -23.57 30.64 -1.06
N VAL A 655 -24.66 31.05 -1.71
CA VAL A 655 -25.52 30.17 -2.51
C VAL A 655 -25.69 30.76 -3.91
N GLY A 656 -25.28 30.04 -4.95
CA GLY A 656 -25.39 30.50 -6.33
C GLY A 656 -26.85 30.72 -6.74
N GLU A 657 -27.69 29.70 -6.62
CA GLU A 657 -29.12 29.79 -6.94
C GLU A 657 -30.02 29.05 -5.94
N ILE A 658 -31.20 29.61 -5.67
CA ILE A 658 -32.28 28.97 -4.91
C ILE A 658 -33.47 28.69 -5.83
N THR A 659 -33.73 27.41 -6.09
CA THR A 659 -34.81 26.94 -6.98
C THR A 659 -36.02 26.40 -6.23
N GLY A 660 -35.82 25.84 -5.03
CA GLY A 660 -36.86 25.22 -4.20
C GLY A 660 -37.16 25.96 -2.89
N ALA A 661 -38.02 25.39 -2.06
CA ALA A 661 -38.37 25.94 -0.75
C ALA A 661 -37.20 25.80 0.24
N SER A 662 -36.29 26.77 0.23
CA SER A 662 -35.00 26.69 0.93
C SER A 662 -34.77 27.81 1.94
N THR A 663 -33.93 27.55 2.95
CA THR A 663 -33.55 28.54 3.98
C THR A 663 -32.05 28.83 3.96
N VAL A 664 -31.66 30.11 3.95
CA VAL A 664 -30.30 30.58 4.17
C VAL A 664 -30.33 31.51 5.39
N ALA A 665 -29.69 31.12 6.49
CA ALA A 665 -29.78 31.91 7.71
C ALA A 665 -28.51 31.99 8.57
N ARG A 666 -28.33 33.14 9.25
CA ARG A 666 -27.22 33.38 10.20
C ARG A 666 -25.84 33.06 9.60
N SER A 667 -25.62 33.50 8.36
CA SER A 667 -24.42 33.17 7.59
C SER A 667 -23.69 34.40 7.10
N LEU A 668 -22.40 34.25 6.76
CA LEU A 668 -21.51 35.36 6.40
C LEU A 668 -20.76 35.14 5.08
N ALA A 669 -20.94 36.07 4.14
CA ALA A 669 -20.29 36.10 2.83
C ALA A 669 -19.19 37.16 2.79
N VAL A 670 -17.98 36.80 2.38
CA VAL A 670 -16.78 37.65 2.58
C VAL A 670 -15.88 37.73 1.36
N GLY A 671 -15.72 36.62 0.64
CA GLY A 671 -14.85 36.57 -0.52
C GLY A 671 -15.30 37.50 -1.66
N ALA A 672 -14.40 37.75 -2.60
CA ALA A 672 -14.75 38.50 -3.80
C ALA A 672 -15.64 37.65 -4.71
N VAL A 673 -16.69 38.25 -5.27
CA VAL A 673 -17.56 37.64 -6.28
C VAL A 673 -17.34 38.36 -7.58
N ILE A 674 -16.74 37.68 -8.56
CA ILE A 674 -16.46 38.22 -9.89
C ILE A 674 -17.13 37.30 -10.89
N THR A 675 -17.98 37.85 -11.76
CA THR A 675 -18.59 37.08 -12.82
C THR A 675 -19.00 37.92 -14.02
N THR A 676 -19.14 37.28 -15.19
CA THR A 676 -19.84 37.88 -16.34
C THR A 676 -21.37 37.78 -16.24
N GLY A 677 -21.90 36.91 -15.38
CA GLY A 677 -23.33 36.69 -15.15
C GLY A 677 -23.93 37.58 -14.07
N ASN A 678 -24.93 37.07 -13.35
CA ASN A 678 -25.54 37.75 -12.20
C ASN A 678 -24.69 37.53 -10.95
N ALA A 679 -24.37 38.60 -10.22
CA ALA A 679 -23.52 38.58 -9.02
C ALA A 679 -24.30 38.97 -7.78
N GLY A 680 -24.42 38.05 -6.82
CA GLY A 680 -24.99 38.31 -5.50
C GLY A 680 -23.91 38.26 -4.42
N GLY A 681 -23.87 39.22 -3.51
CA GLY A 681 -22.89 39.18 -2.43
C GLY A 681 -23.05 37.94 -1.54
N ALA A 682 -24.28 37.57 -1.19
CA ALA A 682 -24.56 36.34 -0.45
C ALA A 682 -25.30 35.27 -1.27
N VAL A 683 -26.35 35.64 -2.01
CA VAL A 683 -27.18 34.71 -2.79
C VAL A 683 -27.31 35.21 -4.22
N GLY A 684 -27.20 34.37 -5.25
CA GLY A 684 -27.29 34.86 -6.63
C GLY A 684 -28.73 35.14 -7.03
N ASP A 685 -29.38 34.14 -7.63
CA ASP A 685 -30.79 34.21 -8.03
C ASP A 685 -31.69 33.48 -7.02
N VAL A 686 -32.78 34.14 -6.60
CA VAL A 686 -33.82 33.53 -5.75
C VAL A 686 -35.10 33.36 -6.55
N ARG A 687 -35.34 32.13 -7.02
CA ARG A 687 -36.46 31.79 -7.92
C ARG A 687 -37.68 31.23 -7.20
N SER A 688 -37.52 30.77 -5.96
CA SER A 688 -38.60 30.21 -5.15
C SER A 688 -39.32 31.25 -4.31
N ALA A 689 -40.65 31.25 -4.37
CA ALA A 689 -41.52 32.10 -3.55
C ALA A 689 -41.43 31.78 -2.05
N ASP A 690 -41.05 30.54 -1.70
CA ASP A 690 -40.96 30.06 -0.33
C ASP A 690 -39.56 30.19 0.28
N ALA A 691 -38.60 30.75 -0.47
CA ALA A 691 -37.24 30.97 0.03
C ALA A 691 -37.22 31.93 1.24
N VAL A 692 -36.37 31.62 2.22
CA VAL A 692 -36.16 32.41 3.43
C VAL A 692 -34.70 32.84 3.55
N LEU A 693 -34.45 34.15 3.54
CA LEU A 693 -33.14 34.76 3.75
C LEU A 693 -33.16 35.61 5.04
N SER A 694 -32.43 35.19 6.07
CA SER A 694 -32.48 35.89 7.37
C SER A 694 -31.18 35.88 8.17
N GLY A 695 -30.83 36.99 8.81
CA GLY A 695 -29.63 37.08 9.64
C GLY A 695 -28.32 36.94 8.86
N ILE A 696 -28.34 37.15 7.54
CA ILE A 696 -27.17 37.06 6.67
C ILE A 696 -26.36 38.36 6.74
N VAL A 697 -25.03 38.23 6.78
CA VAL A 697 -24.10 39.35 6.68
C VAL A 697 -23.31 39.24 5.36
N ALA A 698 -23.50 40.20 4.47
CA ALA A 698 -22.75 40.31 3.21
C ALA A 698 -21.64 41.36 3.34
N ALA A 699 -20.44 40.89 3.67
CA ALA A 699 -19.23 41.69 3.86
C ALA A 699 -18.19 41.37 2.77
N ASN A 700 -18.64 41.17 1.53
CA ASN A 700 -17.80 40.79 0.41
C ASN A 700 -16.71 41.83 0.13
N ARG A 701 -15.54 41.38 -0.33
CA ARG A 701 -14.45 42.27 -0.78
C ARG A 701 -14.80 43.06 -2.04
N ALA A 702 -15.58 42.45 -2.92
CA ALA A 702 -16.12 43.06 -4.13
C ALA A 702 -17.26 42.18 -4.66
N VAL A 703 -18.21 42.79 -5.36
CA VAL A 703 -19.26 42.09 -6.11
C VAL A 703 -19.33 42.69 -7.51
N THR A 704 -18.91 41.92 -8.51
CA THR A 704 -18.81 42.34 -9.92
C THR A 704 -19.60 41.38 -10.80
N GLY A 705 -20.55 41.91 -11.56
CA GLY A 705 -21.44 41.14 -12.44
C GLY A 705 -22.10 42.01 -13.51
N SER A 706 -22.86 41.39 -14.42
CA SER A 706 -23.79 42.10 -15.30
C SER A 706 -24.88 42.83 -14.49
N THR A 707 -25.39 42.14 -13.47
CA THR A 707 -26.18 42.66 -12.36
C THR A 707 -25.43 42.36 -11.07
N ALA A 708 -25.31 43.34 -10.17
CA ALA A 708 -24.59 43.21 -8.90
C ALA A 708 -25.44 43.69 -7.74
N GLY A 709 -25.61 42.85 -6.71
CA GLY A 709 -26.35 43.19 -5.50
C GLY A 709 -25.63 42.76 -4.23
N MET A 710 -25.82 43.53 -3.14
CA MET A 710 -25.14 43.28 -1.86
C MET A 710 -25.61 41.97 -1.21
N LEU A 711 -26.92 41.72 -1.17
CA LEU A 711 -27.47 40.47 -0.65
C LEU A 711 -27.76 39.50 -1.78
N PHE A 712 -28.56 39.94 -2.77
CA PHE A 712 -28.94 39.12 -3.92
C PHE A 712 -28.82 39.83 -5.26
N ALA A 713 -28.61 39.07 -6.34
CA ALA A 713 -28.65 39.59 -7.70
C ALA A 713 -30.10 39.76 -8.18
N THR A 714 -30.92 38.71 -8.01
CA THR A 714 -32.37 38.76 -8.29
C THR A 714 -33.15 37.98 -7.23
N ALA A 715 -34.38 38.44 -6.93
CA ALA A 715 -35.26 37.71 -6.02
C ALA A 715 -36.75 37.95 -6.33
N VAL A 716 -37.51 36.87 -6.50
CA VAL A 716 -38.99 36.92 -6.63
C VAL A 716 -39.62 37.65 -5.44
N ALA A 717 -40.72 38.37 -5.65
CA ALA A 717 -41.26 39.31 -4.65
C ALA A 717 -41.75 38.62 -3.37
N GLU A 718 -42.20 37.38 -3.48
CA GLU A 718 -42.79 36.55 -2.43
C GLU A 718 -41.75 36.00 -1.46
N ALA A 719 -40.49 35.87 -1.90
CA ALA A 719 -39.41 35.34 -1.06
C ALA A 719 -39.22 36.21 0.21
N ARG A 720 -39.13 35.55 1.36
CA ARG A 720 -39.04 36.19 2.68
C ARG A 720 -37.60 36.61 2.95
N VAL A 721 -37.32 37.90 2.77
CA VAL A 721 -36.01 38.50 3.00
C VAL A 721 -36.07 39.48 4.16
N THR A 722 -35.52 39.12 5.32
CA THR A 722 -35.67 39.91 6.55
C THR A 722 -34.43 39.87 7.44
N GLY A 723 -34.06 41.02 8.02
CA GLY A 723 -33.04 41.07 9.06
C GLY A 723 -31.65 40.69 8.56
N ASN A 724 -31.25 41.20 7.39
CA ASN A 724 -29.92 40.98 6.82
C ASN A 724 -29.09 42.26 6.89
N VAL A 725 -27.78 42.14 6.75
CA VAL A 725 -26.81 43.23 6.81
C VAL A 725 -25.87 43.17 5.63
N GLY A 726 -25.46 44.32 5.10
CA GLY A 726 -24.38 44.42 4.13
C GLY A 726 -23.36 45.48 4.49
N TRP A 727 -22.13 45.33 4.01
CA TRP A 727 -21.09 46.33 4.22
C TRP A 727 -21.29 47.54 3.30
N ALA A 728 -21.50 48.72 3.88
CA ALA A 728 -21.84 49.95 3.17
C ALA A 728 -20.81 50.36 2.10
N ASP A 729 -19.54 50.01 2.29
CA ASP A 729 -18.45 50.38 1.38
C ASP A 729 -18.07 49.26 0.41
N VAL A 730 -18.90 48.21 0.28
CA VAL A 730 -18.63 47.11 -0.66
C VAL A 730 -18.54 47.64 -2.11
N PRO A 731 -17.44 47.34 -2.83
CA PRO A 731 -17.34 47.69 -4.25
C PRO A 731 -18.36 46.89 -5.07
N LEU A 732 -19.33 47.58 -5.68
CA LEU A 732 -20.29 47.01 -6.62
C LEU A 732 -20.00 47.48 -8.06
N THR A 733 -19.82 46.53 -8.97
CA THR A 733 -19.57 46.79 -10.40
C THR A 733 -20.60 46.06 -11.25
N GLY A 734 -21.34 46.81 -12.09
CA GLY A 734 -22.45 46.27 -12.90
C GLY A 734 -23.73 47.08 -12.76
N THR A 735 -24.85 46.51 -13.26
CA THR A 735 -26.19 47.05 -12.98
C THR A 735 -26.55 46.77 -11.53
N LYS A 736 -26.74 47.82 -10.72
CA LYS A 736 -27.04 47.64 -9.29
C LYS A 736 -28.45 47.10 -9.08
N ALA A 737 -28.58 45.93 -8.44
CA ALA A 737 -29.87 45.32 -8.11
C ALA A 737 -30.54 46.03 -6.93
N GLU A 738 -31.86 46.22 -7.00
CA GLU A 738 -32.65 46.74 -5.89
C GLU A 738 -32.67 45.73 -4.72
N GLN A 739 -32.20 46.16 -3.55
CA GLN A 739 -32.10 45.32 -2.37
C GLN A 739 -33.27 45.56 -1.42
N ARG A 740 -33.72 44.50 -0.72
CA ARG A 740 -34.76 44.58 0.31
C ARG A 740 -34.39 43.75 1.54
N GLY A 741 -34.96 44.10 2.69
CA GLY A 741 -34.72 43.36 3.94
C GLY A 741 -33.28 43.40 4.46
N ILE A 742 -32.47 44.37 3.98
CA ILE A 742 -31.06 44.56 4.33
C ILE A 742 -30.82 45.93 4.97
N ARG A 743 -29.89 46.01 5.91
CA ARG A 743 -29.34 47.25 6.49
C ARG A 743 -27.85 47.36 6.16
N GLU A 744 -27.42 48.51 5.65
CA GLU A 744 -26.01 48.77 5.35
C GLU A 744 -25.26 49.27 6.60
N LEU A 745 -24.08 48.71 6.87
CA LEU A 745 -23.26 49.03 8.04
C LEU A 745 -21.82 49.38 7.68
N THR A 746 -21.22 50.25 8.47
CA THR A 746 -19.80 50.61 8.37
C THR A 746 -18.91 49.48 8.90
N GLN A 747 -17.61 49.52 8.55
CA GLN A 747 -16.61 48.62 9.12
C GLN A 747 -16.60 48.63 10.67
N GLY A 748 -16.77 49.81 11.27
CA GLY A 748 -16.80 49.95 12.74
C GLY A 748 -17.97 49.22 13.39
N GLU A 749 -19.11 49.12 12.72
CA GLU A 749 -20.29 48.41 13.22
C GLU A 749 -20.24 46.91 12.96
N LEU A 750 -19.60 46.49 11.85
CA LEU A 750 -19.39 45.08 11.52
C LEU A 750 -18.34 44.41 12.42
N THR A 751 -17.50 45.19 13.10
CA THR A 751 -16.50 44.68 14.05
C THR A 751 -17.02 44.66 15.50
N VAL A 752 -18.34 44.61 15.69
CA VAL A 752 -19.02 44.61 17.01
C VAL A 752 -19.87 43.35 17.20
N ARG A 753 -19.61 42.58 18.27
CA ARG A 753 -20.33 41.33 18.60
C ARG A 753 -21.85 41.50 18.65
N ASN A 754 -22.33 42.58 19.26
CA ASN A 754 -23.77 42.83 19.43
C ASN A 754 -24.51 43.00 18.10
N THR A 755 -23.81 43.38 17.02
CA THR A 755 -24.39 43.46 15.68
C THR A 755 -24.93 42.10 15.25
N TYR A 756 -24.16 41.04 15.45
CA TYR A 756 -24.51 39.67 15.07
C TYR A 756 -25.55 39.06 16.03
N GLN A 757 -25.44 39.31 17.34
CA GLN A 757 -26.46 38.89 18.31
C GLN A 757 -27.85 39.47 17.98
N GLY A 758 -27.91 40.72 17.53
CA GLY A 758 -29.15 41.36 17.09
C GLY A 758 -29.76 40.74 15.82
N LEU A 759 -28.98 39.96 15.06
CA LEU A 759 -29.42 39.18 13.89
C LEU A 759 -29.83 37.74 14.27
N GLY A 760 -29.80 37.40 15.55
CA GLY A 760 -30.15 36.07 16.06
C GLY A 760 -29.00 35.06 16.06
N TRP A 761 -27.75 35.50 15.93
CA TRP A 761 -26.58 34.62 16.03
C TRP A 761 -26.34 34.21 17.49
N ASP A 762 -26.20 32.91 17.73
CA ASP A 762 -25.91 32.36 19.06
C ASP A 762 -24.40 32.34 19.32
N PHE A 763 -23.94 33.12 20.29
CA PHE A 763 -22.53 33.15 20.72
C PHE A 763 -22.25 32.37 22.01
N ASP A 764 -23.22 31.61 22.51
CA ASP A 764 -23.04 30.75 23.67
C ASP A 764 -22.62 29.34 23.23
N THR A 765 -23.13 28.85 22.09
CA THR A 765 -22.84 27.48 21.61
C THR A 765 -22.38 27.36 20.16
N VAL A 766 -22.80 28.26 19.26
CA VAL A 766 -22.58 28.10 17.81
C VAL A 766 -21.41 28.96 17.31
N TRP A 767 -21.42 30.25 17.66
CA TRP A 767 -20.42 31.23 17.28
C TRP A 767 -19.55 31.61 18.48
N ALA A 768 -18.32 32.02 18.21
CA ALA A 768 -17.40 32.64 19.14
C ALA A 768 -16.96 33.99 18.58
N TRP A 769 -16.36 34.81 19.44
CA TRP A 769 -15.97 36.17 19.08
C TRP A 769 -14.48 36.36 19.31
N GLN A 770 -13.75 36.68 18.24
CA GLN A 770 -12.33 37.00 18.33
C GLN A 770 -12.20 38.50 18.63
N PRO A 771 -11.67 38.91 19.79
CA PRO A 771 -11.40 40.32 20.06
C PRO A 771 -10.29 40.85 19.15
N ALA A 772 -10.28 42.16 18.92
CA ALA A 772 -9.20 42.81 18.18
C ALA A 772 -7.86 42.58 18.89
N THR A 773 -6.83 42.26 18.11
CA THR A 773 -5.44 42.13 18.57
C THR A 773 -4.58 43.23 17.94
N SER A 774 -3.29 43.27 18.27
CA SER A 774 -2.35 44.15 17.56
C SER A 774 -2.22 43.81 16.06
N SER A 775 -2.57 42.60 15.65
CA SER A 775 -2.40 42.09 14.29
C SER A 775 -3.71 41.81 13.56
N ALA A 776 -4.89 41.84 14.19
CA ALA A 776 -6.17 41.57 13.54
C ALA A 776 -7.32 42.42 14.11
N VAL A 777 -8.32 42.73 13.27
CA VAL A 777 -9.60 43.31 13.72
C VAL A 777 -10.42 42.29 14.52
N ALA A 778 -11.48 42.73 15.20
CA ALA A 778 -12.43 41.82 15.84
C ALA A 778 -13.38 41.19 14.81
N TYR A 779 -13.71 39.90 14.95
CA TYR A 779 -14.59 39.18 14.01
C TYR A 779 -15.29 37.97 14.66
N PRO A 780 -16.45 37.52 14.14
CA PRO A 780 -17.09 36.28 14.58
C PRO A 780 -16.48 35.05 13.90
N TYR A 781 -16.44 33.91 14.59
CA TYR A 781 -16.01 32.63 14.01
C TYR A 781 -16.83 31.49 14.63
N LEU A 782 -16.87 30.32 14.03
CA LEU A 782 -17.63 29.18 14.54
C LEU A 782 -16.95 28.61 15.81
N ALA A 783 -17.70 28.40 16.87
CA ALA A 783 -17.16 27.85 18.11
C ALA A 783 -16.72 26.39 17.89
N GLY A 784 -15.53 26.04 18.39
CA GLY A 784 -15.05 24.65 18.43
C GLY A 784 -14.62 24.04 17.09
N LEU A 785 -14.42 24.85 16.05
CA LEU A 785 -14.01 24.40 14.71
C LEU A 785 -12.57 24.84 14.40
N SER A 786 -11.72 23.95 13.90
CA SER A 786 -10.32 24.22 13.54
C SER A 786 -10.17 24.90 12.17
N GLY A 787 -8.96 25.36 11.83
CA GLY A 787 -8.62 25.86 10.48
C GLY A 787 -9.28 27.19 10.07
N GLN A 788 -9.99 27.87 10.97
CA GLN A 788 -10.74 29.07 10.65
C GLN A 788 -9.83 30.28 10.39
N VAL A 789 -10.19 31.04 9.38
CA VAL A 789 -9.52 32.29 8.98
C VAL A 789 -10.32 33.50 9.45
N ASN A 790 -9.69 34.68 9.43
CA ASN A 790 -10.39 35.93 9.69
C ASN A 790 -11.60 36.06 8.75
N THR A 791 -12.80 36.09 9.35
CA THR A 791 -14.07 36.07 8.63
C THR A 791 -14.50 37.44 8.12
N LEU A 792 -13.75 38.50 8.42
CA LEU A 792 -14.02 39.83 7.88
C LEU A 792 -12.89 40.26 6.93
N PRO A 793 -13.21 41.04 5.89
CA PRO A 793 -12.21 41.43 4.89
C PRO A 793 -11.26 42.53 5.39
N PHE A 794 -11.40 42.97 6.64
CA PHE A 794 -10.66 44.09 7.20
C PHE A 794 -9.31 43.62 7.77
N THR A 795 -8.24 44.38 7.49
CA THR A 795 -6.88 44.00 7.87
C THR A 795 -6.20 44.99 8.81
N SER A 796 -5.38 44.46 9.72
CA SER A 796 -4.42 45.23 10.51
C SER A 796 -3.02 44.92 10.02
N LYS A 797 -2.26 45.99 9.72
CA LYS A 797 -0.90 45.91 9.20
C LYS A 797 0.17 46.31 10.22
N ALA A 798 -0.22 46.58 11.47
CA ALA A 798 0.66 47.16 12.47
C ALA A 798 1.84 46.25 12.83
N ALA A 799 1.62 44.93 12.93
CA ALA A 799 2.68 43.96 13.20
C ALA A 799 3.70 43.88 12.06
N LEU A 800 3.24 43.81 10.81
CA LEU A 800 4.11 43.81 9.62
C LEU A 800 4.91 45.10 9.51
N ALA A 801 4.26 46.26 9.73
CA ALA A 801 4.94 47.55 9.74
C ALA A 801 6.01 47.64 10.84
N GLY A 802 5.71 47.13 12.04
CA GLY A 802 6.65 47.08 13.16
C GLY A 802 7.86 46.18 12.88
N LEU A 803 7.62 45.00 12.32
CA LEU A 803 8.70 44.06 11.97
C LEU A 803 9.58 44.58 10.84
N LEU A 804 8.97 45.16 9.79
CA LEU A 804 9.70 45.78 8.68
C LEU A 804 10.62 46.91 9.16
N ALA A 805 10.19 47.70 10.15
CA ALA A 805 11.02 48.76 10.75
C ALA A 805 12.27 48.24 11.50
N THR A 806 12.30 46.96 11.90
CA THR A 806 13.47 46.36 12.58
C THR A 806 14.62 46.04 11.64
N VAL A 807 14.37 45.99 10.32
CA VAL A 807 15.36 45.59 9.30
C VAL A 807 15.45 46.54 8.11
N THR A 808 14.87 47.73 8.23
CA THR A 808 14.92 48.79 7.21
C THR A 808 15.38 50.11 7.80
N GLY A 809 15.68 51.11 6.95
CA GLY A 809 16.15 52.42 7.39
C GLY A 809 17.49 52.35 8.12
N GLU A 810 17.58 52.98 9.30
CA GLU A 810 18.80 52.98 10.13
C GLU A 810 19.13 51.59 10.74
N ASN A 811 18.15 50.68 10.78
CA ASN A 811 18.32 49.32 11.30
C ASN A 811 18.65 48.30 10.19
N ALA A 812 18.85 48.75 8.94
CA ALA A 812 19.14 47.85 7.83
C ALA A 812 20.44 47.04 8.07
N PRO A 813 20.43 45.70 7.86
CA PRO A 813 21.62 44.89 8.03
C PRO A 813 22.77 45.34 7.12
N ASN A 814 23.97 45.53 7.68
CA ASN A 814 25.15 45.90 6.89
C ASN A 814 25.57 44.75 5.97
N PRO A 815 25.58 44.93 4.63
CA PRO A 815 25.89 43.85 3.68
C PRO A 815 27.25 43.18 3.89
N ALA A 816 28.23 43.90 4.44
CA ALA A 816 29.56 43.36 4.70
C ALA A 816 29.61 42.41 5.92
N GLY A 817 28.52 42.34 6.69
CA GLY A 817 28.46 41.58 7.94
C GLY A 817 27.75 40.23 7.84
N TYR A 818 27.14 39.88 6.71
CA TYR A 818 26.28 38.69 6.55
C TYR A 818 26.58 37.93 5.26
N THR A 819 26.25 36.64 5.21
CA THR A 819 26.43 35.85 3.98
C THR A 819 25.59 36.45 2.83
N PRO A 820 26.09 36.46 1.58
CA PRO A 820 25.34 37.02 0.46
C PRO A 820 23.96 36.38 0.26
N TYR A 821 23.87 35.06 0.45
CA TYR A 821 22.63 34.31 0.28
C TYR A 821 21.59 34.63 1.35
N SER A 822 21.97 34.67 2.64
CA SER A 822 21.02 35.02 3.71
C SER A 822 20.55 36.47 3.63
N LEU A 823 21.42 37.38 3.17
CA LEU A 823 21.05 38.77 2.93
C LEU A 823 20.10 38.93 1.74
N GLN A 824 20.32 38.17 0.65
CA GLN A 824 19.43 38.16 -0.50
C GLN A 824 18.04 37.63 -0.11
N PHE A 825 18.00 36.55 0.68
CA PHE A 825 16.76 35.98 1.21
C PHE A 825 15.97 36.99 2.07
N LEU A 826 16.66 37.69 2.96
CA LEU A 826 16.05 38.77 3.75
C LEU A 826 15.59 39.94 2.90
N THR A 827 16.35 40.34 1.88
CA THR A 827 15.98 41.44 0.98
C THR A 827 14.69 41.10 0.22
N ALA A 828 14.58 39.88 -0.29
CA ALA A 828 13.35 39.41 -0.96
C ALA A 828 12.14 39.42 -0.02
N ALA A 829 12.31 38.99 1.23
CA ALA A 829 11.25 39.04 2.23
C ALA A 829 10.84 40.48 2.61
N ILE A 830 11.81 41.41 2.69
CA ILE A 830 11.56 42.85 2.90
C ILE A 830 10.75 43.45 1.74
N ASP A 831 11.12 43.15 0.49
CA ASP A 831 10.42 43.64 -0.69
C ASP A 831 8.97 43.10 -0.75
N ALA A 832 8.78 41.80 -0.50
CA ALA A 832 7.47 41.18 -0.45
C ALA A 832 6.59 41.77 0.68
N ALA A 833 7.16 41.97 1.87
CA ALA A 833 6.49 42.64 2.98
C ALA A 833 6.10 44.08 2.64
N GLY A 834 6.95 44.81 1.90
CA GLY A 834 6.66 46.16 1.40
C GLY A 834 5.47 46.20 0.43
N VAL A 835 5.34 45.21 -0.46
CA VAL A 835 4.18 45.08 -1.36
C VAL A 835 2.89 44.84 -0.57
N VAL A 836 2.93 43.89 0.39
CA VAL A 836 1.79 43.56 1.26
C VAL A 836 1.36 44.75 2.12
N LEU A 837 2.33 45.50 2.67
CA LEU A 837 2.06 46.67 3.50
C LEU A 837 1.33 47.78 2.72
N ASN A 838 1.68 47.97 1.44
CA ASN A 838 1.11 49.03 0.60
C ASN A 838 -0.17 48.65 -0.15
N ASP A 839 -0.57 47.37 -0.17
CA ASP A 839 -1.78 46.89 -0.85
C ASP A 839 -3.06 47.18 -0.02
N PRO A 840 -3.95 48.10 -0.43
CA PRO A 840 -5.13 48.49 0.35
C PRO A 840 -6.19 47.38 0.49
N TYR A 841 -6.11 46.31 -0.32
CA TYR A 841 -7.09 45.21 -0.34
C TYR A 841 -6.50 43.87 0.12
N VAL A 842 -5.30 43.89 0.70
CA VAL A 842 -4.62 42.68 1.17
C VAL A 842 -5.44 41.97 2.25
N SER A 843 -5.42 40.64 2.25
CA SER A 843 -6.08 39.81 3.28
C SER A 843 -5.24 39.72 4.55
N GLN A 844 -5.87 39.43 5.69
CA GLN A 844 -5.14 39.28 6.95
C GLN A 844 -4.17 38.10 6.88
N THR A 845 -4.58 37.00 6.25
CA THR A 845 -3.72 35.84 5.97
C THR A 845 -2.46 36.21 5.19
N ARG A 846 -2.54 37.08 4.18
CA ARG A 846 -1.36 37.55 3.43
C ARG A 846 -0.45 38.44 4.28
N VAL A 847 -1.03 39.22 5.20
CA VAL A 847 -0.25 39.99 6.18
C VAL A 847 0.46 39.07 7.15
N ASP A 848 -0.24 38.07 7.69
CA ASP A 848 0.31 37.11 8.65
C ASP A 848 1.40 36.24 7.99
N ALA A 849 1.19 35.81 6.74
CA ALA A 849 2.19 35.12 5.93
C ALA A 849 3.44 35.99 5.73
N ALA A 850 3.27 37.26 5.33
CA ALA A 850 4.40 38.18 5.19
C ALA A 850 5.13 38.43 6.51
N VAL A 851 4.42 38.44 7.65
CA VAL A 851 5.04 38.51 8.98
C VAL A 851 5.86 37.24 9.25
N ALA A 852 5.32 36.06 8.97
CA ALA A 852 6.01 34.79 9.16
C ALA A 852 7.25 34.65 8.26
N ASP A 853 7.13 35.03 6.98
CA ASP A 853 8.22 35.02 6.00
C ASP A 853 9.34 35.97 6.41
N LEU A 854 8.99 37.21 6.77
CA LEU A 854 9.96 38.20 7.22
C LEU A 854 10.62 37.79 8.55
N THR A 855 9.84 37.22 9.48
CA THR A 855 10.39 36.67 10.75
C THR A 855 11.38 35.54 10.47
N THR A 856 11.05 34.64 9.55
CA THR A 856 11.91 33.53 9.14
C THR A 856 13.19 34.04 8.49
N ALA A 857 13.08 35.02 7.59
CA ALA A 857 14.24 35.59 6.92
C ALA A 857 15.16 36.34 7.90
N ILE A 858 14.60 37.04 8.89
CA ILE A 858 15.36 37.65 9.99
C ILE A 858 16.09 36.57 10.81
N ARG A 859 15.40 35.47 11.14
CA ARG A 859 15.99 34.34 11.89
C ARG A 859 17.11 33.66 11.11
N PHE A 860 16.97 33.52 9.79
CA PHE A 860 17.94 32.83 8.93
C PHE A 860 19.13 33.70 8.53
N LEU A 861 19.08 35.00 8.83
CA LEU A 861 20.19 35.92 8.60
C LEU A 861 21.46 35.44 9.31
N ASN A 862 22.56 35.29 8.56
CA ASN A 862 23.76 34.59 9.03
C ASN A 862 25.00 35.53 9.06
N PRO A 863 25.49 35.93 10.25
CA PRO A 863 26.62 36.86 10.36
C PRO A 863 27.98 36.24 9.98
N ILE A 864 28.80 36.95 9.19
CA ILE A 864 30.15 36.53 8.77
C ILE A 864 31.13 36.44 9.97
N ALA A 865 30.92 37.23 11.04
CA ALA A 865 31.86 37.36 12.15
C ALA A 865 31.79 36.26 13.23
N ALA A 866 30.77 35.39 13.19
CA ALA A 866 30.71 34.22 14.08
C ALA A 866 31.53 33.08 13.46
N GLN A 867 32.60 32.64 14.14
CA GLN A 867 33.42 31.52 13.68
C GLN A 867 32.55 30.28 13.39
N LYS A 868 32.50 29.90 12.10
CA LYS A 868 32.04 28.64 11.50
C LYS A 868 31.20 27.73 12.40
N GLN A 869 29.87 27.86 12.38
CA GLN A 869 28.96 26.70 12.48
C GLN A 869 27.65 27.08 11.79
N PHE A 870 27.46 26.71 10.52
CA PHE A 870 26.10 26.66 9.96
C PHE A 870 25.31 25.79 10.93
N ARG A 871 24.22 26.29 11.51
CA ARG A 871 23.45 25.55 12.52
C ARG A 871 22.02 25.38 12.01
N ALA A 872 21.44 24.23 12.33
CA ALA A 872 20.06 23.92 12.00
C ALA A 872 19.38 23.30 13.22
N ALA A 873 18.34 23.98 13.72
CA ALA A 873 17.47 23.48 14.78
C ALA A 873 16.11 22.97 14.25
N SER A 874 15.90 23.01 12.93
CA SER A 874 14.66 22.62 12.27
C SER A 874 14.94 22.19 10.83
N ILE A 875 14.01 21.43 10.23
CA ILE A 875 14.15 20.97 8.85
C ILE A 875 14.17 22.12 7.82
N ALA A 876 13.36 23.16 8.02
CA ALA A 876 13.35 24.34 7.16
C ALA A 876 14.71 25.05 7.18
N GLU A 877 15.32 25.14 8.36
CA GLU A 877 16.65 25.73 8.52
C GLU A 877 17.73 24.84 7.91
N LEU A 878 17.65 23.52 8.03
CA LEU A 878 18.58 22.59 7.37
C LEU A 878 18.57 22.75 5.84
N ARG A 879 17.38 22.75 5.22
CA ARG A 879 17.23 22.99 3.77
C ARG A 879 17.80 24.34 3.35
N PHE A 880 17.53 25.37 4.15
CA PHE A 880 18.07 26.71 3.92
C PHE A 880 19.60 26.73 3.98
N ARG A 881 20.23 26.13 5.00
CA ARG A 881 21.70 26.09 5.14
C ARG A 881 22.36 25.30 4.00
N ILE A 882 21.71 24.24 3.51
CA ILE A 882 22.19 23.50 2.33
C ILE A 882 22.22 24.42 1.10
N ALA A 883 21.13 25.13 0.82
CA ALA A 883 21.05 26.06 -0.29
C ALA A 883 22.01 27.27 -0.13
N GLU A 884 22.22 27.72 1.12
CA GLU A 884 23.14 28.81 1.47
C GLU A 884 24.60 28.46 1.17
N ILE A 885 25.00 27.21 1.40
CA ILE A 885 26.34 26.70 1.05
C ILE A 885 26.47 26.56 -0.48
N GLY A 886 25.41 26.09 -1.15
CA GLY A 886 25.39 25.92 -2.60
C GLY A 886 26.55 25.05 -3.08
N SER A 887 27.36 25.53 -4.02
CA SER A 887 28.53 24.80 -4.53
C SER A 887 29.78 24.83 -3.61
N GLY A 888 29.67 25.37 -2.39
CA GLY A 888 30.76 25.49 -1.42
C GLY A 888 31.05 24.22 -0.63
N GLU A 889 31.92 24.32 0.38
CA GLU A 889 32.27 23.24 1.31
C GLU A 889 32.15 23.73 2.76
N ASP A 890 31.23 23.17 3.54
CA ASP A 890 31.10 23.49 4.97
C ASP A 890 30.33 22.42 5.79
N THR A 891 30.30 22.60 7.12
CA THR A 891 29.59 21.73 8.08
C THR A 891 28.36 22.43 8.66
N ILE A 892 27.22 21.74 8.57
CA ILE A 892 25.96 22.09 9.24
C ILE A 892 25.85 21.29 10.55
N TRP A 893 25.80 22.01 11.65
CA TRP A 893 25.63 21.49 13.01
C TRP A 893 24.15 21.42 13.36
N ILE A 894 23.63 20.20 13.51
CA ILE A 894 22.27 19.95 13.96
C ILE A 894 22.21 20.20 15.47
N THR A 895 21.30 21.09 15.87
CA THR A 895 21.16 21.55 17.26
C THR A 895 19.83 21.10 17.83
N GLY A 896 19.80 19.88 18.37
CA GLY A 896 18.60 19.23 18.91
C GLY A 896 17.91 18.32 17.89
N ASP A 897 17.05 17.43 18.39
CA ASP A 897 16.33 16.48 17.55
C ASP A 897 15.44 17.20 16.54
N ILE A 898 15.54 16.79 15.27
CA ILE A 898 14.73 17.32 14.18
C ILE A 898 13.77 16.23 13.72
N VAL A 899 12.49 16.55 13.66
CA VAL A 899 11.51 15.79 12.88
C VAL A 899 11.32 16.50 11.55
N ALA A 900 11.56 15.79 10.45
CA ALA A 900 11.38 16.26 9.10
C ALA A 900 10.10 15.64 8.54
N ASP A 901 9.04 16.44 8.46
CA ASP A 901 7.74 16.06 7.93
C ASP A 901 7.53 16.48 6.47
N ASP A 902 6.46 15.99 5.87
CA ASP A 902 6.10 16.02 4.44
C ASP A 902 5.89 17.42 3.84
N ARG A 903 5.90 18.48 4.67
CA ARG A 903 5.68 19.89 4.30
C ARG A 903 6.82 20.52 3.48
N GLY A 904 7.61 19.73 2.75
CA GLY A 904 8.64 20.25 1.83
C GLY A 904 9.40 19.24 0.98
N GLY A 905 8.93 17.99 0.86
CA GLY A 905 9.51 16.98 -0.04
C GLY A 905 10.95 16.55 0.33
N ALA A 906 11.73 16.15 -0.68
CA ALA A 906 13.11 15.69 -0.49
C ALA A 906 14.05 16.76 0.08
N ILE A 907 15.04 16.35 0.86
CA ILE A 907 16.19 17.18 1.24
C ILE A 907 17.18 17.14 0.07
N GLN A 908 17.15 18.21 -0.75
CA GLN A 908 17.96 18.32 -1.96
C GLN A 908 19.40 18.74 -1.64
N VAL A 909 20.37 18.00 -2.16
CA VAL A 909 21.80 18.29 -2.09
C VAL A 909 22.36 18.19 -3.52
N ASP A 910 22.20 19.28 -4.28
CA ASP A 910 22.45 19.30 -5.73
C ASP A 910 23.84 19.84 -6.12
N ALA A 911 24.58 20.40 -5.17
CA ALA A 911 25.95 20.89 -5.36
C ALA A 911 26.74 20.95 -4.05
N GLY A 912 28.07 21.06 -4.17
CA GLY A 912 28.95 21.34 -3.04
C GLY A 912 29.33 20.12 -2.21
N LYS A 913 29.97 20.39 -1.07
CA LYS A 913 30.46 19.40 -0.11
C LYS A 913 29.93 19.72 1.29
N ILE A 914 28.91 19.00 1.70
CA ILE A 914 28.15 19.32 2.91
C ILE A 914 28.35 18.23 3.94
N ARG A 915 28.78 18.61 5.14
CA ARG A 915 28.84 17.71 6.29
C ARG A 915 27.73 18.03 7.28
N LEU A 916 26.94 17.05 7.68
CA LEU A 916 26.04 17.15 8.83
C LEU A 916 26.76 16.61 10.07
N ALA A 917 26.73 17.33 11.19
CA ALA A 917 27.30 16.90 12.46
C ALA A 917 26.43 17.37 13.64
N ALA A 918 26.64 16.82 14.84
CA ALA A 918 26.00 17.31 16.05
C ALA A 918 27.00 17.49 17.20
N ASP A 919 26.75 18.48 18.06
CA ASP A 919 27.57 18.71 19.27
C ASP A 919 27.31 17.63 20.34
N GLU A 920 26.07 17.13 20.41
CA GLU A 920 25.60 16.08 21.32
C GLU A 920 24.85 14.99 20.53
N PRO A 921 24.68 13.77 21.07
CA PRO A 921 23.86 12.73 20.43
C PRO A 921 22.49 13.28 20.03
N THR A 922 22.22 13.31 18.74
CA THR A 922 21.04 13.98 18.15
C THR A 922 20.42 13.11 17.08
N THR A 923 19.09 13.11 17.02
CA THR A 923 18.30 12.33 16.07
C THR A 923 17.64 13.23 15.03
N LEU A 924 17.87 12.94 13.75
CA LEU A 924 17.09 13.50 12.65
C LEU A 924 16.12 12.41 12.17
N THR A 925 14.83 12.58 12.44
CA THR A 925 13.77 11.64 12.07
C THR A 925 13.03 12.16 10.85
N ALA A 926 13.11 11.46 9.72
CA ALA A 926 12.27 11.67 8.55
C ALA A 926 10.97 10.89 8.71
N VAL A 927 9.83 11.57 8.62
CA VAL A 927 8.48 10.98 8.67
C VAL A 927 7.74 11.27 7.36
N GLY A 928 6.86 10.37 6.92
CA GLY A 928 6.18 10.51 5.62
C GLY A 928 7.15 10.41 4.42
N ASN A 929 6.95 11.24 3.39
CA ASN A 929 7.68 11.18 2.11
C ASN A 929 8.99 12.00 2.10
N VAL A 930 9.73 12.02 3.21
CA VAL A 930 11.01 12.72 3.31
C VAL A 930 12.19 11.76 3.09
N TYR A 931 13.09 12.14 2.17
CA TYR A 931 14.34 11.44 1.88
C TYR A 931 15.44 12.44 1.48
N PHE A 932 16.69 11.99 1.49
CA PHE A 932 17.81 12.77 0.97
C PHE A 932 17.99 12.48 -0.52
N ASN A 933 17.94 13.51 -1.36
CA ASN A 933 18.31 13.41 -2.77
C ASN A 933 19.65 14.10 -2.98
N VAL A 934 20.69 13.34 -3.31
CA VAL A 934 22.05 13.84 -3.53
C VAL A 934 22.40 13.64 -5.00
N ASP A 935 22.52 14.72 -5.75
CA ASP A 935 22.78 14.69 -7.18
C ASP A 935 24.04 15.50 -7.51
N GLY A 936 25.10 14.83 -7.97
CA GLY A 936 26.35 15.50 -8.34
C GLY A 936 27.09 16.22 -7.20
N ALA A 937 26.73 15.96 -5.95
CA ALA A 937 27.26 16.61 -4.75
C ALA A 937 27.83 15.62 -3.72
N GLU A 938 28.51 16.13 -2.69
CA GLU A 938 29.03 15.33 -1.58
C GLU A 938 28.27 15.61 -0.29
N LEU A 939 27.67 14.57 0.30
CA LEU A 939 26.99 14.61 1.60
C LEU A 939 27.72 13.69 2.58
N THR A 940 28.17 14.24 3.71
CA THR A 940 28.71 13.46 4.83
C THR A 940 27.79 13.52 6.04
N ILE A 941 27.32 12.37 6.52
CA ILE A 941 26.69 12.20 7.84
C ILE A 941 27.79 11.92 8.86
N GLY A 942 28.02 12.88 9.75
CA GLY A 942 29.12 12.88 10.71
C GLY A 942 28.73 12.42 12.13
N PRO A 943 29.68 12.50 13.08
CA PRO A 943 29.56 11.89 14.38
C PRO A 943 28.37 12.40 15.20
N LYS A 944 27.91 11.57 16.14
CA LYS A 944 26.82 11.85 17.09
C LYS A 944 25.44 12.04 16.44
N LEU A 945 25.31 11.84 15.13
CA LEU A 945 24.03 11.86 14.45
C LEU A 945 23.44 10.45 14.28
N THR A 946 22.16 10.34 14.62
CA THR A 946 21.30 9.22 14.23
C THR A 946 20.27 9.74 13.24
N VAL A 947 20.29 9.26 12.00
CA VAL A 947 19.31 9.61 10.97
C VAL A 947 18.33 8.46 10.84
N VAL A 948 17.06 8.71 11.14
CA VAL A 948 16.00 7.69 11.22
C VAL A 948 14.93 7.97 10.17
N GLN A 949 14.49 6.95 9.43
CA GLN A 949 13.23 6.99 8.68
C GLN A 949 12.13 6.32 9.53
N GLY A 950 11.05 7.05 9.81
CA GLY A 950 9.92 6.60 10.62
C GLY A 950 9.07 5.52 9.96
N THR A 951 8.18 4.88 10.73
CA THR A 951 7.31 3.77 10.27
C THR A 951 6.13 4.21 9.40
N ASP A 952 5.87 5.51 9.34
CA ASP A 952 4.77 6.15 8.60
C ASP A 952 5.18 6.60 7.18
N SER A 953 6.42 6.36 6.76
CA SER A 953 6.89 6.57 5.39
C SER A 953 6.30 5.51 4.44
N THR A 954 5.44 5.92 3.51
CA THR A 954 4.66 4.99 2.66
C THR A 954 4.95 5.04 1.15
N ALA A 955 5.82 5.92 0.63
CA ALA A 955 5.87 6.14 -0.83
C ALA A 955 7.26 6.34 -1.50
N LEU A 956 8.37 5.85 -0.94
CA LEU A 956 9.69 6.15 -1.52
C LEU A 956 10.52 4.93 -1.91
N ALA A 957 11.04 4.98 -3.15
CA ALA A 957 12.09 4.09 -3.65
C ALA A 957 13.36 4.11 -2.79
N ALA A 958 13.64 5.20 -2.06
CA ALA A 958 14.91 5.36 -1.34
C ALA A 958 14.78 6.25 -0.09
N PHE A 959 15.59 5.98 0.95
CA PHE A 959 15.82 6.96 2.03
C PHE A 959 16.97 7.93 1.72
N PHE A 960 18.01 7.45 1.03
CA PHE A 960 19.04 8.26 0.39
C PHE A 960 19.09 7.89 -1.09
N MET A 961 18.71 8.81 -1.98
CA MET A 961 18.80 8.66 -3.43
C MET A 961 20.06 9.36 -3.94
N LEU A 962 20.94 8.63 -4.64
CA LEU A 962 22.20 9.14 -5.18
C LEU A 962 22.19 9.12 -6.71
N ARG A 963 22.52 10.25 -7.33
CA ARG A 963 22.53 10.47 -8.79
C ARG A 963 23.79 11.18 -9.27
N GLY A 964 24.06 11.11 -10.57
CA GLY A 964 25.20 11.80 -11.18
C GLY A 964 26.55 11.32 -10.63
N ASN A 965 27.40 12.25 -10.20
CA ASN A 965 28.69 11.96 -9.55
C ASN A 965 28.62 12.14 -8.02
N ALA A 966 27.47 11.84 -7.41
CA ALA A 966 27.27 12.07 -5.98
C ALA A 966 28.21 11.21 -5.10
N HIS A 967 28.60 11.75 -3.94
CA HIS A 967 29.31 11.03 -2.89
C HIS A 967 28.52 11.07 -1.59
N LEU A 968 28.22 9.91 -1.01
CA LEU A 968 27.64 9.80 0.34
C LEU A 968 28.66 9.18 1.30
N ALA A 969 29.01 9.89 2.36
CA ALA A 969 29.84 9.37 3.44
C ALA A 969 29.04 9.27 4.75
N VAL A 970 29.09 8.13 5.44
CA VAL A 970 28.54 7.93 6.79
C VAL A 970 29.73 7.63 7.71
N GLN A 971 30.02 8.53 8.65
CA GLN A 971 31.24 8.51 9.46
C GLN A 971 30.93 8.67 10.94
N ASP A 972 31.23 7.67 11.75
CA ASP A 972 30.96 7.64 13.19
C ASP A 972 29.48 7.92 13.53
N ALA A 973 28.56 7.48 12.65
CA ALA A 973 27.14 7.83 12.68
C ALA A 973 26.22 6.60 12.53
N THR A 974 24.91 6.80 12.76
CA THR A 974 23.89 5.78 12.53
C THR A 974 22.86 6.25 11.51
N VAL A 975 22.60 5.45 10.49
CA VAL A 975 21.47 5.62 9.55
C VAL A 975 20.58 4.39 9.68
N ARG A 976 19.30 4.61 9.99
CA ARG A 976 18.35 3.52 10.22
C ARG A 976 17.01 3.81 9.56
N SER A 977 16.48 2.85 8.81
CA SER A 977 15.08 2.87 8.41
C SER A 977 14.26 1.94 9.30
N ASP A 978 13.24 2.49 9.96
CA ASP A 978 12.24 1.72 10.70
C ASP A 978 11.03 1.34 9.82
N ALA A 979 10.87 1.98 8.66
CA ALA A 979 9.90 1.60 7.63
C ALA A 979 10.26 0.23 7.02
N THR A 980 9.24 -0.54 6.65
CA THR A 980 9.45 -1.81 5.92
C THR A 980 9.49 -1.51 4.43
N MET A 981 10.65 -1.72 3.82
CA MET A 981 10.88 -1.50 2.39
C MET A 981 10.40 -2.70 1.56
N SER A 982 9.86 -2.46 0.36
CA SER A 982 9.44 -3.51 -0.58
C SER A 982 10.02 -3.30 -1.99
N GLY A 983 10.08 -4.36 -2.80
CA GLY A 983 10.49 -4.28 -4.21
C GLY A 983 11.86 -3.65 -4.43
N SER A 984 11.90 -2.56 -5.19
CA SER A 984 13.11 -1.81 -5.55
C SER A 984 13.64 -0.87 -4.46
N GLN A 985 13.00 -0.85 -3.28
CA GLN A 985 13.30 0.12 -2.25
C GLN A 985 14.61 -0.19 -1.50
N GLY A 986 15.32 0.87 -1.08
CA GLY A 986 16.53 0.73 -0.27
C GLY A 986 16.82 1.90 0.68
N VAL A 987 17.59 1.64 1.74
CA VAL A 987 18.07 2.71 2.64
C VAL A 987 18.98 3.66 1.88
N ILE A 988 19.90 3.11 1.08
CA ILE A 988 20.75 3.86 0.14
C ILE A 988 20.50 3.29 -1.26
N VAL A 989 20.03 4.13 -2.18
CA VAL A 989 19.73 3.78 -3.57
C VAL A 989 20.57 4.62 -4.51
N ILE A 990 21.14 3.96 -5.53
CA ILE A 990 22.02 4.59 -6.53
C ILE A 990 21.46 4.43 -7.93
N GLU A 991 21.23 5.55 -8.61
CA GLU A 991 20.95 5.63 -10.04
C GLU A 991 22.22 6.02 -10.82
N GLY A 992 22.61 5.16 -11.78
CA GLY A 992 23.84 5.35 -12.57
C GLY A 992 25.07 4.66 -11.96
N SER A 993 26.23 4.86 -12.59
CA SER A 993 27.51 4.26 -12.19
C SER A 993 28.52 5.27 -11.61
N GLY A 994 28.20 6.56 -11.67
CA GLY A 994 29.05 7.64 -11.15
C GLY A 994 29.04 7.81 -9.63
N PRO A 995 27.93 7.52 -8.90
CA PRO A 995 27.93 7.77 -7.47
C PRO A 995 28.82 6.81 -6.68
N THR A 996 29.31 7.29 -5.53
CA THR A 996 30.16 6.52 -4.61
C THR A 996 29.66 6.63 -3.18
N VAL A 997 29.87 5.59 -2.37
CA VAL A 997 29.42 5.54 -0.98
C VAL A 997 30.56 5.11 -0.08
N THR A 998 30.73 5.77 1.06
CA THR A 998 31.68 5.39 2.12
C THR A 998 30.94 5.24 3.44
N ILE A 999 31.12 4.11 4.12
CA ILE A 999 30.58 3.85 5.45
C ILE A 999 31.77 3.52 6.36
N ASP A 1000 32.07 4.36 7.34
CA ASP A 1000 33.24 4.25 8.21
C ASP A 1000 32.85 4.36 9.69
N ARG A 1001 33.22 3.37 10.52
CA ARG A 1001 32.85 3.25 11.94
C ARG A 1001 31.37 3.55 12.23
N SER A 1002 30.48 3.10 11.34
CA SER A 1002 29.07 3.51 11.31
C SER A 1002 28.12 2.33 11.25
N THR A 1003 26.84 2.58 11.53
CA THR A 1003 25.76 1.59 11.35
C THR A 1003 24.78 2.08 10.29
N VAL A 1004 24.50 1.23 9.30
CA VAL A 1004 23.42 1.45 8.32
C VAL A 1004 22.46 0.27 8.36
N SER A 1005 21.19 0.50 8.65
CA SER A 1005 20.20 -0.56 8.87
C SER A 1005 18.84 -0.29 8.23
N GLY A 1006 18.17 -1.32 7.73
CA GLY A 1006 16.79 -1.24 7.23
C GLY A 1006 15.97 -2.50 7.51
N LYS A 1007 14.67 -2.47 7.21
CA LYS A 1007 13.75 -3.62 7.26
C LYS A 1007 13.11 -3.82 5.89
N GLY A 1008 12.77 -5.06 5.55
CA GLY A 1008 12.13 -5.39 4.28
C GLY A 1008 13.16 -5.64 3.17
N ALA A 1009 13.09 -4.92 2.05
CA ALA A 1009 13.81 -5.23 0.82
C ALA A 1009 15.34 -5.12 0.92
N ARG A 1010 15.91 -3.90 0.91
CA ARG A 1010 17.36 -3.68 0.73
C ARG A 1010 17.93 -2.61 1.64
N THR A 1011 19.17 -2.76 2.11
CA THR A 1011 19.89 -1.66 2.79
C THR A 1011 20.71 -0.84 1.81
N THR A 1012 21.52 -1.46 0.95
CA THR A 1012 22.12 -0.78 -0.21
C THR A 1012 21.60 -1.38 -1.52
N TYR A 1013 21.25 -0.51 -2.47
CA TYR A 1013 20.73 -0.89 -3.77
C TYR A 1013 21.32 -0.01 -4.88
N ALA A 1014 21.92 -0.63 -5.90
CA ALA A 1014 22.31 0.08 -7.12
C ALA A 1014 21.52 -0.45 -8.34
N TYR A 1015 20.95 0.46 -9.14
CA TYR A 1015 20.25 0.06 -10.36
C TYR A 1015 21.19 -0.61 -11.38
N ASN A 1016 22.41 -0.06 -11.51
CA ASN A 1016 23.45 -0.51 -12.45
C ASN A 1016 24.66 -1.10 -11.71
N ALA A 1017 25.38 -2.03 -12.34
CA ALA A 1017 26.69 -2.48 -11.86
C ALA A 1017 27.76 -1.40 -12.07
N GLY A 1018 28.74 -1.29 -11.16
CA GLY A 1018 29.86 -0.35 -11.25
C GLY A 1018 30.00 0.77 -10.19
N PRO A 1019 28.99 1.16 -9.36
CA PRO A 1019 29.25 2.14 -8.30
C PRO A 1019 30.09 1.52 -7.17
N LEU A 1020 31.03 2.31 -6.64
CA LEU A 1020 31.98 1.89 -5.61
C LEU A 1020 31.45 2.21 -4.21
N PHE A 1021 31.27 1.17 -3.40
CA PHE A 1021 30.96 1.23 -1.98
C PHE A 1021 32.21 0.87 -1.17
N THR A 1022 32.67 1.74 -0.28
CA THR A 1022 33.75 1.44 0.66
C THR A 1022 33.17 1.33 2.07
N ILE A 1023 33.33 0.19 2.73
CA ILE A 1023 32.80 -0.07 4.07
C ILE A 1023 33.97 -0.42 4.99
N THR A 1024 34.21 0.38 6.03
CA THR A 1024 35.34 0.25 6.96
C THR A 1024 34.85 0.18 8.40
N ASP A 1025 35.24 -0.87 9.14
CA ASP A 1025 34.93 -1.03 10.58
C ASP A 1025 33.44 -0.76 10.94
N SER A 1026 32.50 -1.17 10.08
CA SER A 1026 31.09 -0.73 10.12
C SER A 1026 30.09 -1.88 10.12
N THR A 1027 28.84 -1.59 10.46
CA THR A 1027 27.74 -2.56 10.45
C THR A 1027 26.68 -2.19 9.41
N VAL A 1028 26.34 -3.13 8.52
CA VAL A 1028 25.27 -2.99 7.53
C VAL A 1028 24.24 -4.11 7.73
N THR A 1029 22.99 -3.77 8.04
CA THR A 1029 21.96 -4.78 8.38
C THR A 1029 20.66 -4.61 7.62
N ASN A 1030 20.03 -5.74 7.27
CA ASN A 1030 18.66 -5.83 6.75
C ASN A 1030 18.01 -7.16 7.14
N THR A 1031 16.68 -7.22 7.20
CA THR A 1031 15.94 -8.48 7.37
C THR A 1031 16.01 -9.37 6.12
N ASN A 1032 16.07 -8.79 4.91
CA ASN A 1032 16.17 -9.57 3.66
C ASN A 1032 17.55 -9.39 3.02
N THR A 1033 17.82 -8.26 2.37
CA THR A 1033 19.07 -8.04 1.61
C THR A 1033 19.86 -6.86 2.14
N ALA A 1034 21.09 -7.10 2.59
CA ALA A 1034 21.96 -6.05 3.08
C ALA A 1034 22.62 -5.30 1.92
N LEU A 1035 23.16 -6.02 0.92
CA LEU A 1035 23.88 -5.46 -0.23
C LEU A 1035 23.33 -5.98 -1.56
N TYR A 1036 22.94 -5.11 -2.48
CA TYR A 1036 22.39 -5.49 -3.79
C TYR A 1036 22.96 -4.65 -4.93
N ARG A 1037 23.63 -5.30 -5.91
CA ARG A 1037 24.32 -4.70 -7.07
C ARG A 1037 25.40 -3.65 -6.69
N GLY A 1038 26.55 -3.69 -7.35
CA GLY A 1038 27.66 -2.73 -7.13
C GLY A 1038 28.96 -3.38 -6.70
N ASP A 1039 30.03 -2.58 -6.63
CA ASP A 1039 31.38 -2.99 -6.24
C ASP A 1039 31.65 -2.56 -4.80
N TYR A 1040 31.87 -3.53 -3.92
CA TYR A 1040 32.02 -3.31 -2.48
C TYR A 1040 33.44 -3.59 -2.03
N VAL A 1041 34.09 -2.59 -1.45
CA VAL A 1041 35.40 -2.68 -0.81
C VAL A 1041 35.18 -2.76 0.69
N LEU A 1042 35.51 -3.90 1.29
CA LEU A 1042 35.36 -4.10 2.73
C LEU A 1042 36.73 -4.00 3.41
N ASN A 1043 36.83 -3.10 4.38
CA ASN A 1043 38.04 -2.87 5.16
C ASN A 1043 37.76 -3.09 6.66
N GLY A 1044 38.76 -3.60 7.39
CA GLY A 1044 38.65 -3.76 8.84
C GLY A 1044 37.53 -4.71 9.30
N THR A 1045 36.94 -4.43 10.46
CA THR A 1045 35.90 -5.26 11.10
C THR A 1045 34.52 -4.84 10.61
N THR A 1046 34.12 -5.35 9.45
CA THR A 1046 32.79 -5.06 8.88
C THR A 1046 31.80 -6.19 9.17
N VAL A 1047 30.62 -5.84 9.68
CA VAL A 1047 29.53 -6.78 9.99
C VAL A 1047 28.40 -6.56 8.99
N ILE A 1048 28.04 -7.62 8.25
CA ILE A 1048 26.90 -7.61 7.32
C ILE A 1048 25.88 -8.63 7.80
N THR A 1049 24.65 -8.18 8.05
CA THR A 1049 23.53 -9.05 8.45
C THR A 1049 22.41 -8.93 7.43
N GLY A 1050 22.10 -10.02 6.73
CA GLY A 1050 21.20 -10.04 5.57
C GLY A 1050 21.87 -10.67 4.35
N SER A 1051 21.11 -10.97 3.29
CA SER A 1051 21.63 -11.56 2.05
C SER A 1051 22.43 -10.54 1.21
N THR A 1052 23.27 -11.05 0.31
CA THR A 1052 23.89 -10.28 -0.79
C THR A 1052 23.31 -10.77 -2.12
N GLY A 1053 22.96 -9.85 -3.04
CA GLY A 1053 22.17 -10.21 -4.23
C GLY A 1053 22.44 -9.36 -5.48
N GLY A 1054 21.84 -9.77 -6.60
CA GLY A 1054 21.71 -8.97 -7.82
C GLY A 1054 22.97 -8.73 -8.65
N GLY A 1055 24.12 -9.35 -8.33
CA GLY A 1055 25.40 -9.08 -8.98
C GLY A 1055 26.34 -8.16 -8.17
N ALA A 1056 26.17 -8.11 -6.85
CA ALA A 1056 27.13 -7.47 -5.95
C ALA A 1056 28.50 -8.18 -6.01
N ALA A 1057 29.54 -7.41 -6.30
CA ALA A 1057 30.93 -7.88 -6.30
C ALA A 1057 31.62 -7.39 -5.02
N ILE A 1058 32.09 -8.32 -4.20
CA ILE A 1058 32.83 -8.01 -2.98
C ILE A 1058 34.32 -8.13 -3.27
N HIS A 1059 35.03 -7.03 -3.14
CA HIS A 1059 36.47 -6.91 -3.29
C HIS A 1059 37.09 -6.85 -1.90
N ASP A 1060 37.93 -7.85 -1.60
CA ASP A 1060 38.78 -7.87 -0.42
C ASP A 1060 40.18 -7.34 -0.81
N PHE A 1061 40.59 -6.21 -0.25
CA PHE A 1061 41.92 -5.67 -0.51
C PHE A 1061 42.96 -6.37 0.39
N ARG A 1062 43.96 -6.97 -0.26
CA ARG A 1062 45.10 -7.60 0.41
C ARG A 1062 46.12 -6.56 0.85
N ASP A 1063 46.80 -6.86 1.96
CA ASP A 1063 47.97 -6.16 2.52
C ASP A 1063 49.16 -5.98 1.55
N SER A 1064 49.09 -6.44 0.30
CA SER A 1064 50.18 -6.27 -0.68
C SER A 1064 50.45 -4.82 -1.10
N GLU A 1065 49.64 -3.85 -0.64
CA GLU A 1065 49.78 -2.42 -1.00
C GLU A 1065 50.21 -1.50 0.16
N VAL A 1066 50.41 -2.01 1.40
CA VAL A 1066 50.92 -1.21 2.53
C VAL A 1066 51.96 -2.00 3.33
N ALA A 1067 53.18 -1.47 3.42
CA ALA A 1067 54.24 -2.05 4.25
C ALA A 1067 54.05 -1.69 5.74
N GLY A 1068 53.91 -2.70 6.61
CA GLY A 1068 53.95 -2.54 8.07
C GLY A 1068 53.16 -3.62 8.81
N THR A 1069 53.68 -4.10 9.95
CA THR A 1069 53.09 -5.18 10.77
C THR A 1069 51.75 -4.80 11.39
N VAL A 1070 50.70 -5.58 11.13
CA VAL A 1070 49.41 -5.50 11.83
C VAL A 1070 49.11 -6.86 12.47
N ALA A 1071 49.20 -6.90 13.79
CA ALA A 1071 48.64 -7.96 14.60
C ALA A 1071 47.12 -7.74 14.73
N ASP A 1072 46.38 -8.84 14.80
CA ASP A 1072 44.97 -8.95 15.21
C ASP A 1072 43.90 -8.34 14.31
N LYS A 1073 43.50 -9.04 13.23
CA LYS A 1073 42.13 -8.92 12.67
C LYS A 1073 41.60 -10.27 12.18
N VAL A 1074 40.45 -10.67 12.74
CA VAL A 1074 39.69 -11.90 12.39
C VAL A 1074 38.49 -11.46 11.53
N VAL A 1075 38.39 -11.95 10.29
CA VAL A 1075 37.15 -11.88 9.52
C VAL A 1075 36.27 -13.07 9.94
N THR A 1076 35.17 -12.80 10.65
CA THR A 1076 34.17 -13.81 11.01
C THR A 1076 32.96 -13.66 10.09
N LEU A 1077 32.83 -14.55 9.10
CA LEU A 1077 31.59 -14.73 8.37
C LEU A 1077 30.68 -15.64 9.20
N THR A 1078 29.83 -15.05 10.03
CA THR A 1078 28.84 -15.80 10.82
C THR A 1078 27.49 -15.80 10.11
N LYS A 1079 27.00 -17.00 9.78
CA LYS A 1079 25.68 -17.24 9.20
C LYS A 1079 24.66 -17.45 10.31
N ALA A 1080 23.63 -16.60 10.36
CA ALA A 1080 22.37 -16.89 11.03
C ALA A 1080 21.31 -17.15 9.94
N GLY A 1081 20.78 -18.38 9.85
CA GLY A 1081 19.72 -18.76 8.91
C GLY A 1081 20.13 -19.84 7.91
N THR A 1082 19.20 -20.75 7.57
CA THR A 1082 19.43 -21.98 6.79
C THR A 1082 19.38 -21.76 5.27
N GLY A 1083 20.52 -21.86 4.59
CA GLY A 1083 20.63 -21.97 3.11
C GLY A 1083 22.08 -21.88 2.59
N PRO A 1084 22.49 -22.63 1.54
CA PRO A 1084 23.88 -22.67 1.07
C PRO A 1084 24.32 -21.33 0.47
N ALA A 1085 25.55 -20.92 0.78
CA ALA A 1085 26.22 -19.81 0.12
C ALA A 1085 26.94 -20.33 -1.13
N VAL A 1086 26.81 -19.60 -2.23
CA VAL A 1086 27.40 -19.83 -3.57
C VAL A 1086 26.65 -20.88 -4.41
N ALA A 1087 25.66 -20.42 -5.19
CA ALA A 1087 24.99 -21.18 -6.25
C ALA A 1087 25.58 -20.87 -7.64
N ASP A 1088 26.88 -20.59 -7.73
CA ASP A 1088 27.61 -20.55 -9.00
C ASP A 1088 28.62 -21.71 -9.02
N PRO A 1089 28.37 -22.77 -9.82
CA PRO A 1089 29.23 -23.96 -9.88
C PRO A 1089 30.64 -23.67 -10.42
N THR A 1090 30.94 -22.44 -10.83
CA THR A 1090 32.26 -22.04 -11.31
C THR A 1090 33.23 -21.59 -10.21
N TYR A 1091 32.77 -21.45 -8.96
CA TYR A 1091 33.65 -21.25 -7.79
C TYR A 1091 34.14 -22.59 -7.24
N THR A 1092 35.46 -22.81 -7.21
CA THR A 1092 36.10 -24.01 -6.64
C THR A 1092 37.09 -23.64 -5.54
N ILE A 1093 37.04 -24.35 -4.41
CA ILE A 1093 38.03 -24.23 -3.34
C ILE A 1093 39.05 -25.36 -3.50
N THR A 1094 40.32 -25.02 -3.64
CA THR A 1094 41.43 -25.99 -3.68
C THR A 1094 42.37 -25.76 -2.51
N TYR A 1095 43.01 -26.83 -2.02
CA TYR A 1095 43.95 -26.74 -0.90
C TYR A 1095 45.17 -27.65 -1.05
N VAL A 1096 46.25 -27.30 -0.37
CA VAL A 1096 47.46 -28.14 -0.22
C VAL A 1096 47.97 -28.07 1.22
N VAL A 1097 48.44 -29.19 1.75
CA VAL A 1097 48.97 -29.29 3.12
C VAL A 1097 50.49 -29.42 3.06
N THR A 1098 51.20 -28.50 3.71
CA THR A 1098 52.66 -28.51 3.84
C THR A 1098 53.09 -28.71 5.29
N GLY A 1099 54.39 -28.94 5.53
CA GLY A 1099 54.92 -29.00 6.89
C GLY A 1099 54.87 -27.64 7.62
N PRO A 1100 54.98 -27.62 8.96
CA PRO A 1100 54.90 -26.40 9.77
C PRO A 1100 55.85 -25.31 9.27
N GLY A 1101 55.32 -24.12 8.94
CA GLY A 1101 56.12 -22.96 8.55
C GLY A 1101 56.70 -22.99 7.13
N ALA A 1102 56.36 -23.99 6.31
CA ALA A 1102 56.76 -24.03 4.90
C ALA A 1102 55.99 -22.99 4.08
N ALA A 1103 56.68 -22.24 3.23
CA ALA A 1103 56.06 -21.25 2.33
C ALA A 1103 55.03 -21.88 1.37
N ALA A 1104 54.06 -21.10 0.94
CA ALA A 1104 53.05 -21.52 -0.03
C ALA A 1104 53.73 -22.10 -1.29
N PRO A 1105 53.31 -23.30 -1.77
CA PRO A 1105 53.80 -23.82 -3.05
C PRO A 1105 53.49 -22.83 -4.18
N VAL A 1106 54.47 -22.61 -5.06
CA VAL A 1106 54.27 -21.78 -6.27
C VAL A 1106 53.13 -22.38 -7.09
N ASP A 1107 52.14 -21.55 -7.41
CA ASP A 1107 50.92 -21.90 -8.15
C ASP A 1107 50.09 -23.03 -7.54
N LEU A 1108 50.22 -23.30 -6.23
CA LEU A 1108 49.51 -24.38 -5.53
C LEU A 1108 49.64 -25.75 -6.25
N GLN A 1109 50.78 -26.03 -6.86
CA GLN A 1109 51.02 -27.31 -7.56
C GLN A 1109 50.76 -28.51 -6.63
N GLY A 1110 49.81 -29.36 -7.03
CA GLY A 1110 49.37 -30.52 -6.25
C GLY A 1110 48.16 -30.27 -5.34
N ALA A 1111 47.53 -29.10 -5.41
CA ALA A 1111 46.31 -28.81 -4.65
C ALA A 1111 45.11 -29.63 -5.15
N VAL A 1112 44.29 -30.09 -4.20
CA VAL A 1112 43.10 -30.90 -4.46
C VAL A 1112 41.84 -30.11 -4.13
N ALA A 1113 40.73 -30.43 -4.80
CA ALA A 1113 39.44 -29.79 -4.55
C ALA A 1113 38.92 -30.17 -3.16
N TYR A 1114 38.49 -29.17 -2.39
CA TYR A 1114 37.83 -29.40 -1.12
C TYR A 1114 36.44 -29.99 -1.35
N THR A 1115 36.33 -31.30 -1.17
CA THR A 1115 35.10 -32.08 -1.37
C THR A 1115 34.63 -32.76 -0.08
N GLU A 1116 35.55 -32.97 0.89
CA GLU A 1116 35.28 -33.53 2.22
C GLU A 1116 36.23 -32.92 3.27
N PRO A 1117 35.94 -33.04 4.59
CA PRO A 1117 36.81 -32.56 5.67
C PRO A 1117 38.20 -33.22 5.66
N ILE A 1118 39.25 -32.41 5.85
CA ILE A 1118 40.65 -32.84 5.72
C ILE A 1118 41.22 -33.25 7.08
N ALA A 1119 41.86 -34.41 7.17
CA ALA A 1119 42.66 -34.80 8.33
C ALA A 1119 44.07 -34.21 8.23
N LEU A 1120 44.48 -33.39 9.21
CA LEU A 1120 45.78 -32.71 9.22
C LEU A 1120 46.80 -33.41 10.13
N PRO A 1121 48.05 -33.59 9.69
CA PRO A 1121 49.15 -33.97 10.58
C PRO A 1121 49.41 -32.86 11.60
N GLU A 1122 49.82 -33.25 12.81
CA GLU A 1122 50.18 -32.31 13.88
C GLU A 1122 51.27 -31.34 13.40
N GLY A 1123 50.99 -30.03 13.43
CA GLY A 1123 51.85 -28.96 12.93
C GLY A 1123 51.76 -28.67 11.42
N GLY A 1124 50.93 -29.36 10.65
CA GLY A 1124 50.76 -29.08 9.21
C GLY A 1124 50.23 -27.67 8.92
N THR A 1125 50.69 -27.06 7.81
CA THR A 1125 50.19 -25.78 7.31
C THR A 1125 49.29 -25.99 6.10
N VAL A 1126 48.02 -25.58 6.16
CA VAL A 1126 47.09 -25.67 5.01
C VAL A 1126 47.08 -24.37 4.24
N TRP A 1127 47.28 -24.44 2.93
CA TRP A 1127 47.15 -23.32 2.01
C TRP A 1127 45.94 -23.55 1.11
N ALA A 1128 44.97 -22.64 1.09
CA ALA A 1128 43.76 -22.75 0.29
C ALA A 1128 43.62 -21.61 -0.74
N ALA A 1129 42.92 -21.88 -1.84
CA ALA A 1129 42.54 -20.88 -2.83
C ALA A 1129 41.10 -21.05 -3.28
N LEU A 1130 40.44 -19.92 -3.53
CA LEU A 1130 39.15 -19.82 -4.21
C LEU A 1130 39.42 -19.48 -5.68
N THR A 1131 38.84 -20.24 -6.60
CA THR A 1131 39.05 -20.07 -8.05
C THR A 1131 37.72 -19.85 -8.74
N HIS A 1132 37.62 -18.80 -9.57
CA HIS A 1132 36.45 -18.49 -10.41
C HIS A 1132 36.92 -18.07 -11.81
N ALA A 1133 36.35 -18.68 -12.85
CA ALA A 1133 36.66 -18.37 -14.25
C ALA A 1133 38.18 -18.29 -14.59
N GLY A 1134 38.99 -19.16 -14.00
CA GLY A 1134 40.44 -19.23 -14.22
C GLY A 1134 41.27 -18.16 -13.50
N ARG A 1135 40.67 -17.37 -12.59
CA ARG A 1135 41.38 -16.42 -11.71
C ARG A 1135 41.45 -16.98 -10.28
N HIS A 1136 42.63 -16.92 -9.67
CA HIS A 1136 42.91 -17.52 -8.36
C HIS A 1136 43.00 -16.47 -7.25
N GLY A 1137 42.28 -16.69 -6.15
CA GLY A 1137 42.44 -15.94 -4.91
C GLY A 1137 42.97 -16.83 -3.79
N ILE A 1138 44.16 -16.57 -3.25
CA ILE A 1138 44.72 -17.33 -2.13
C ILE A 1138 44.08 -16.86 -0.82
N VAL A 1139 43.47 -17.78 -0.09
CA VAL A 1139 42.78 -17.55 1.19
C VAL A 1139 43.58 -18.26 2.29
N ARG A 1140 44.64 -17.61 2.76
CA ARG A 1140 45.30 -17.85 4.06
C ARG A 1140 46.05 -19.19 4.28
N SER A 1141 46.96 -19.18 5.28
CA SER A 1141 47.59 -20.34 5.91
C SER A 1141 47.01 -20.65 7.30
N ILE A 1142 46.88 -21.92 7.67
CA ILE A 1142 46.52 -22.36 9.03
C ILE A 1142 47.71 -23.14 9.61
N VAL A 1143 48.36 -22.65 10.68
CA VAL A 1143 49.35 -23.42 11.46
C VAL A 1143 48.67 -23.97 12.71
N VAL A 1144 48.70 -25.29 12.91
CA VAL A 1144 48.18 -25.90 14.13
C VAL A 1144 49.29 -25.91 15.19
N GLU A 1145 49.18 -25.07 16.22
CA GLU A 1145 50.07 -25.14 17.38
C GLU A 1145 49.72 -26.34 18.28
N GLY A 1146 50.75 -27.04 18.75
CA GLY A 1146 50.64 -28.21 19.62
C GLY A 1146 50.10 -27.87 21.02
N PRO A 1147 49.64 -28.88 21.78
CA PRO A 1147 48.69 -28.71 22.87
C PRO A 1147 49.32 -28.05 24.10
N GLY A 1148 48.88 -26.83 24.40
CA GLY A 1148 49.19 -26.09 25.62
C GLY A 1148 47.96 -25.77 26.45
N GLY A 1149 47.42 -26.76 27.18
CA GLY A 1149 46.56 -26.58 28.36
C GLY A 1149 45.06 -26.33 28.11
N PRO A 1150 44.17 -26.82 29.00
CA PRO A 1150 42.77 -27.07 28.68
C PRO A 1150 41.94 -25.79 28.54
N VAL A 1151 41.08 -25.76 27.53
CA VAL A 1151 39.86 -24.95 27.52
C VAL A 1151 38.98 -25.51 28.63
N ASP A 1152 38.68 -24.70 29.65
CA ASP A 1152 37.80 -25.14 30.73
C ASP A 1152 36.45 -25.57 30.13
N PRO A 1153 35.95 -26.77 30.45
CA PRO A 1153 34.60 -27.16 30.10
C PRO A 1153 33.61 -26.15 30.72
N ALA A 1154 32.43 -26.02 30.12
CA ALA A 1154 31.34 -25.22 30.69
C ALA A 1154 31.24 -25.51 32.20
N PRO A 1155 31.22 -24.49 33.07
CA PRO A 1155 31.33 -24.69 34.50
C PRO A 1155 30.23 -25.64 34.95
N ASP A 1156 30.59 -26.66 35.72
CA ASP A 1156 29.60 -27.57 36.29
C ASP A 1156 28.58 -26.77 37.12
N CYS A 1157 27.40 -27.35 37.36
CA CYS A 1157 26.32 -26.70 38.10
C CYS A 1157 26.80 -26.03 39.41
N ARG A 1158 27.77 -26.63 40.11
CA ARG A 1158 28.32 -26.11 41.36
C ARG A 1158 29.20 -24.87 41.14
N THR A 1159 30.02 -24.88 40.11
CA THR A 1159 30.92 -23.78 39.73
C THR A 1159 30.13 -22.59 39.19
N ALA A 1160 29.13 -22.84 38.34
CA ALA A 1160 28.21 -21.82 37.86
C ALA A 1160 27.44 -21.17 39.02
N GLN A 1161 27.01 -21.95 40.02
CA GLN A 1161 26.33 -21.42 41.22
C GLN A 1161 27.25 -20.52 42.07
N GLU A 1162 28.53 -20.84 42.22
CA GLU A 1162 29.48 -19.99 42.96
C GLU A 1162 29.84 -18.71 42.18
N GLN A 1163 29.89 -18.78 40.84
CA GLN A 1163 30.05 -17.60 39.98
C GLN A 1163 28.83 -16.67 40.09
N ALA A 1164 27.61 -17.22 40.05
CA ALA A 1164 26.38 -16.45 40.27
C ALA A 1164 26.34 -15.81 41.66
N LYS A 1165 26.74 -16.52 42.72
CA LYS A 1165 26.86 -15.95 44.08
C LYS A 1165 27.90 -14.82 44.15
N THR A 1166 28.99 -14.93 43.40
CA THR A 1166 30.03 -13.89 43.37
C THR A 1166 29.52 -12.64 42.65
N ALA A 1167 28.80 -12.82 41.53
CA ALA A 1167 28.15 -11.73 40.82
C ALA A 1167 27.04 -11.07 41.66
N ALA A 1168 26.25 -11.84 42.42
CA ALA A 1168 25.27 -11.32 43.37
C ALA A 1168 25.91 -10.44 44.45
N LYS A 1169 27.08 -10.83 45.00
CA LYS A 1169 27.83 -10.00 45.95
C LYS A 1169 28.35 -8.70 45.32
N ALA A 1170 28.66 -8.70 44.03
CA ALA A 1170 29.06 -7.51 43.30
C ALA A 1170 27.88 -6.54 43.12
N VAL A 1171 26.68 -7.05 42.84
CA VAL A 1171 25.42 -6.27 42.83
C VAL A 1171 25.17 -5.65 44.21
N ASP A 1172 25.23 -6.44 45.29
CA ASP A 1172 25.05 -5.94 46.66
C ASP A 1172 26.05 -4.84 47.03
N LYS A 1173 27.29 -4.95 46.55
CA LYS A 1173 28.33 -3.93 46.77
C LYS A 1173 28.02 -2.66 45.97
N ALA A 1174 27.68 -2.79 44.69
CA ALA A 1174 27.33 -1.67 43.83
C ALA A 1174 26.08 -0.93 44.33
N ALA A 1175 25.06 -1.65 44.80
CA ALA A 1175 23.86 -1.07 45.41
C ALA A 1175 24.18 -0.27 46.68
N LYS A 1176 25.10 -0.74 47.52
CA LYS A 1176 25.59 0.04 48.68
C LYS A 1176 26.38 1.28 48.27
N ASP A 1177 27.13 1.21 47.17
CA ASP A 1177 27.87 2.35 46.63
C ASP A 1177 26.91 3.41 46.05
N VAL A 1178 25.82 3.00 45.40
CA VAL A 1178 24.69 3.87 45.00
C VAL A 1178 24.09 4.55 46.23
N GLN A 1179 23.69 3.79 47.25
CA GLN A 1179 23.08 4.35 48.46
C GLN A 1179 24.01 5.35 49.19
N LYS A 1180 25.32 5.10 49.16
CA LYS A 1180 26.33 6.01 49.70
C LYS A 1180 26.48 7.28 48.85
N ALA A 1181 26.38 7.17 47.53
CA ALA A 1181 26.40 8.31 46.62
C ALA A 1181 25.14 9.18 46.77
N GLU A 1182 23.96 8.58 46.91
CA GLU A 1182 22.70 9.27 47.21
C GLU A 1182 22.79 10.04 48.53
N THR A 1183 23.32 9.41 49.58
CA THR A 1183 23.50 10.07 50.88
C THR A 1183 24.44 11.27 50.78
N LYS A 1184 25.53 11.16 50.01
CA LYS A 1184 26.46 12.27 49.78
C LYS A 1184 25.83 13.40 48.97
N LEU A 1185 24.98 13.08 47.99
CA LEU A 1185 24.25 14.06 47.21
C LEU A 1185 23.29 14.84 48.12
N LEU A 1186 22.51 14.12 48.94
CA LEU A 1186 21.59 14.74 49.88
C LEU A 1186 22.32 15.64 50.89
N ASP A 1187 23.44 15.19 51.46
CA ASP A 1187 24.26 16.00 52.37
C ASP A 1187 24.83 17.26 51.68
N ALA A 1188 25.23 17.14 50.41
CA ALA A 1188 25.72 18.27 49.62
C ALA A 1188 24.61 19.27 49.31
N GLU A 1189 23.41 18.80 48.96
CA GLU A 1189 22.23 19.63 48.68
C GLU A 1189 21.76 20.36 49.95
N VAL A 1190 21.65 19.66 51.08
CA VAL A 1190 21.29 20.28 52.38
C VAL A 1190 22.31 21.34 52.80
N LYS A 1191 23.61 21.10 52.54
CA LYS A 1191 24.66 22.07 52.84
C LYS A 1191 24.62 23.28 51.92
N PHE A 1192 24.32 23.08 50.63
CA PHE A 1192 24.12 24.15 49.66
C PHE A 1192 22.91 25.02 50.03
N GLU A 1193 21.78 24.41 50.39
CA GLU A 1193 20.59 25.13 50.86
C GLU A 1193 20.84 25.93 52.14
N LYS A 1194 21.56 25.35 53.12
CA LYS A 1194 21.98 26.10 54.32
C LYS A 1194 22.91 27.26 54.00
N SER A 1195 23.80 27.12 53.02
CA SER A 1195 24.69 28.20 52.58
C SER A 1195 23.93 29.33 51.88
N LEU A 1196 22.87 29.00 51.12
CA LEU A 1196 21.93 29.97 50.53
C LEU A 1196 21.10 30.70 51.60
N ALA A 1197 20.48 29.94 52.52
CA ALA A 1197 19.62 30.49 53.57
C ALA A 1197 20.38 31.36 54.59
N ALA A 1198 21.65 31.05 54.86
CA ALA A 1198 22.51 31.84 55.76
C ALA A 1198 23.15 33.07 55.09
N GLY A 1199 22.87 33.33 53.81
CA GLY A 1199 23.40 34.51 53.09
C GLY A 1199 24.92 34.53 52.96
N LYS A 1200 25.56 33.36 52.80
CA LYS A 1200 27.03 33.28 52.69
C LYS A 1200 27.55 33.98 51.43
N PRO A 1201 28.83 34.40 51.39
CA PRO A 1201 29.42 35.04 50.21
C PRO A 1201 29.28 34.17 48.96
N ALA A 1202 29.04 34.80 47.80
CA ALA A 1202 28.73 34.12 46.54
C ALA A 1202 29.75 33.04 46.13
N GLN A 1203 31.03 33.22 46.50
CA GLN A 1203 32.08 32.24 46.21
C GLN A 1203 31.92 30.94 47.02
N ALA A 1204 31.41 31.01 48.25
CA ALA A 1204 31.12 29.83 49.07
C ALA A 1204 29.89 29.08 48.56
N ILE A 1205 28.88 29.80 48.05
CA ILE A 1205 27.67 29.21 47.44
C ILE A 1205 28.06 28.44 46.16
N LYS A 1206 28.83 29.06 45.26
CA LYS A 1206 29.34 28.37 44.04
C LYS A 1206 30.19 27.13 44.35
N GLN A 1207 30.95 27.13 45.44
CA GLN A 1207 31.72 25.96 45.86
C GLN A 1207 30.87 24.81 46.38
N ASP A 1208 29.76 25.11 47.07
CA ASP A 1208 28.83 24.08 47.53
C ASP A 1208 27.95 23.57 46.35
N GLU A 1209 27.56 24.44 45.42
CA GLU A 1209 26.89 24.07 44.15
C GLU A 1209 27.74 23.10 43.31
N ALA A 1210 29.03 23.39 43.15
CA ALA A 1210 29.95 22.50 42.43
C ALA A 1210 30.10 21.13 43.10
N LYS A 1211 29.94 21.04 44.44
CA LYS A 1211 29.95 19.76 45.16
C LYS A 1211 28.65 18.98 44.93
N VAL A 1212 27.51 19.64 44.80
CA VAL A 1212 26.24 19.01 44.41
C VAL A 1212 26.37 18.41 43.00
N ALA A 1213 26.85 19.21 42.04
CA ALA A 1213 27.07 18.73 40.66
C ALA A 1213 28.02 17.52 40.62
N LYS A 1214 29.13 17.56 41.37
CA LYS A 1214 30.06 16.43 41.48
C LYS A 1214 29.42 15.19 42.12
N ALA A 1215 28.58 15.36 43.14
CA ALA A 1215 27.89 14.24 43.79
C ALA A 1215 26.84 13.60 42.87
N LYS A 1216 26.18 14.37 41.99
CA LYS A 1216 25.26 13.85 40.96
C LYS A 1216 25.98 12.96 39.95
N VAL A 1217 27.12 13.41 39.43
CA VAL A 1217 27.94 12.59 38.51
C VAL A 1217 28.38 11.28 39.19
N GLN A 1218 28.79 11.33 40.47
CA GLN A 1218 29.16 10.13 41.21
C GLN A 1218 27.99 9.15 41.43
N LEU A 1219 26.76 9.65 41.54
CA LEU A 1219 25.56 8.81 41.62
C LEU A 1219 25.27 8.16 40.27
N GLU A 1220 25.39 8.90 39.17
CA GLU A 1220 25.22 8.36 37.81
C GLU A 1220 26.25 7.26 37.50
N GLU A 1221 27.53 7.47 37.83
CA GLU A 1221 28.58 6.46 37.69
C GLU A 1221 28.30 5.21 38.55
N ALA A 1222 27.82 5.38 39.78
CA ALA A 1222 27.45 4.28 40.66
C ALA A 1222 26.25 3.48 40.11
N ASN A 1223 25.24 4.17 39.56
CA ASN A 1223 24.08 3.55 38.93
C ASN A 1223 24.45 2.78 37.66
N ALA A 1224 25.33 3.32 36.82
CA ALA A 1224 25.84 2.61 35.65
C ALA A 1224 26.62 1.34 36.05
N THR A 1225 27.39 1.42 37.14
CA THR A 1225 28.12 0.27 37.69
C THR A 1225 27.16 -0.79 38.24
N LEU A 1226 26.07 -0.39 38.91
CA LEU A 1226 25.03 -1.31 39.39
C LEU A 1226 24.33 -2.01 38.22
N ALA A 1227 23.90 -1.29 37.20
CA ALA A 1227 23.26 -1.87 36.02
C ALA A 1227 24.17 -2.90 35.31
N THR A 1228 25.47 -2.59 35.21
CA THR A 1228 26.46 -3.52 34.64
C THR A 1228 26.60 -4.78 35.51
N ALA A 1229 26.65 -4.63 36.84
CA ALA A 1229 26.73 -5.75 37.77
C ALA A 1229 25.45 -6.62 37.75
N GLU A 1230 24.27 -6.02 37.63
CA GLU A 1230 22.98 -6.72 37.52
C GLU A 1230 22.89 -7.52 36.22
N SER A 1231 23.31 -6.92 35.10
CA SER A 1231 23.37 -7.62 33.82
C SER A 1231 24.34 -8.82 33.87
N ALA A 1232 25.51 -8.65 34.48
CA ALA A 1232 26.49 -9.73 34.65
C ALA A 1232 25.96 -10.85 35.57
N HIS A 1233 25.23 -10.49 36.64
CA HIS A 1233 24.57 -11.46 37.51
C HIS A 1233 23.45 -12.22 36.78
N ALA A 1234 22.62 -11.54 35.99
CA ALA A 1234 21.58 -12.17 35.19
C ALA A 1234 22.17 -13.18 34.18
N ALA A 1235 23.28 -12.83 33.52
CA ALA A 1235 24.01 -13.74 32.64
C ALA A 1235 24.57 -14.96 33.41
N ALA A 1236 25.14 -14.76 34.59
CA ALA A 1236 25.64 -15.85 35.44
C ALA A 1236 24.51 -16.77 35.94
N VAL A 1237 23.33 -16.24 36.26
CA VAL A 1237 22.13 -17.05 36.62
C VAL A 1237 21.62 -17.86 35.42
N ALA A 1238 21.64 -17.29 34.22
CA ALA A 1238 21.29 -18.04 33.01
C ALA A 1238 22.25 -19.21 32.77
N GLN A 1239 23.55 -19.03 33.06
CA GLN A 1239 24.55 -20.10 33.00
C GLN A 1239 24.30 -21.20 34.06
N VAL A 1240 23.84 -20.86 35.26
CA VAL A 1240 23.40 -21.86 36.25
C VAL A 1240 22.24 -22.70 35.71
N ALA A 1241 21.24 -22.06 35.11
CA ALA A 1241 20.08 -22.76 34.54
C ALA A 1241 20.47 -23.67 33.35
N ALA A 1242 21.53 -23.35 32.62
CA ALA A 1242 22.06 -24.18 31.55
C ALA A 1242 22.92 -25.33 32.07
N ALA A 1243 23.74 -25.10 33.10
CA ALA A 1243 24.66 -26.10 33.65
C ALA A 1243 24.05 -27.06 34.69
N CYS A 1244 22.90 -26.71 35.29
CA CYS A 1244 22.19 -27.53 36.28
C CYS A 1244 20.99 -28.32 35.72
N ARG A 1245 20.69 -28.14 34.42
CA ARG A 1245 19.80 -29.01 33.65
C ARG A 1245 20.58 -30.22 33.15
#